data_AF-A0A1U7CNE2-F1
#
_entry.id   AF-A0A1U7CNE2-F1
#
_cell.length_a   1.000
_cell.length_b   1.000
_cell.length_c   1.000
_cell.angle_alpha   90.00
_cell.angle_beta   90.00
_cell.angle_gamma   90.00
#
_symmetry.space_group_name_H-M   'P 1'
#
loop_
_entity.id
_entity.type
_entity.pdbx_description
1 polymer ?
#
loop_
_entity_poly.entity_id
_entity_poly.type
_entity_poly.pdbx_seq_one_letter_code
_entity_poly.pdbx_strand_id
1 'polypeptide(L)'
;MLSGVGVNLLVNYQYQGDAVWTNVSRLMGEWGDINKANWWTADPSLPTNSLNSPLVDASTYAYLTNYPDGVYQVSYEGTATLDFWGVGHLVSPLVKGADGVTRGQVKVSGVGDQSGQRALVMDVTAIDPNNPLADLKIIAPGYAADGSQPFTSGFLKDLQPFDNIRFMDWGLTNGSKVAHWSDRGQPDELLSTTPSKRPIDYETMIELGNEAHKDIWLNVPALADDDFIRNLATLVHDKLSPDLKVYIEYSNETWNTGFEQNAQILTAAKANPLVPVSTNTGTMVAQQTAFQLKKISDIFRQEFGADFDRVIPVLGGWTISPWVIQVGLQFIQDHYGAPDQFIKSTAIAPYFGLKSGTKAATLSASGFFTSINQYLDQAGTNIQNNVKVAAAFGLPLDAYEAGQGLTTPSSIVTTQAILDDPRMYDVYKRYISVWQKAGGRTMDFYTYSGDFWGLKSRVTSPGSQRWDAVVSTLVPGGDANLDGKVDFADFQILAANYNLAGRWWEQGDFNHDNKVDRADLDVLLAHINAGALTADQAAQIVTFAQPSAIAANQSIEFELFGRSYVGDLAFGNGGVTPIAVNATYNGTASGGGLASLGGVVYNKGVGVSSNSKVVVPLNGAYTSFDAIIGVDDSAGAGVGKSVFQVIGDGKILYTSAVMTAGSSPAVIDVAVKGVKTLLLVVTTTGGASAATPADWAMARLVNSPSTSAVSPTKLAWTVTKNGNIVTSTNVDSFVFIPSGAGNYVVSVQATDAYGAKATRSVEVNVTAASTATSAKFAGTDASTRGSWKGAYGGAGYSLAGSVASYPSYSFVQVSGQTTPFWTVSTSDVRALQKAPSWNDDRFAAAWSGNQFTIDVAFSDGLAHRVSLYAVDWDSSARSERIDVVNVATGKVIDSRTLSSFHNGVYTTWNITGHVKFVVTKLGGASAVVSGLFLDGTPSAAFVGKDTTTQGTWRGVYGSQGYNIANSGFNYPAYVNSVTMSGQTLRNGYWTSTDMVPLLKANPLVDDRLNSYWYGAQITIDVAFTDNLMHKLSIYAYDRDGSARTERIDVIDPNSGAVLDSQTLSSFQNGAYLTWNVSGHVKIRFTKIAGSNASVSGLFFG
;
A
#
# COMPACT_ATOMS: atom_id res chain seq x y z
N MET A 1 -1.89 10.69 21.57
CA MET A 1 -2.07 11.61 20.43
C MET A 1 -2.42 12.97 20.98
N LEU A 2 -1.89 14.03 20.38
CA LEU A 2 -2.26 15.39 20.73
C LEU A 2 -3.64 15.69 20.16
N SER A 3 -4.44 16.44 20.91
CA SER A 3 -5.71 17.01 20.44
C SER A 3 -5.58 18.53 20.39
N GLY A 4 -6.27 19.17 19.47
CA GLY A 4 -6.23 20.60 19.22
C GLY A 4 -5.09 21.00 18.27
N VAL A 5 -4.91 20.32 17.14
CA VAL A 5 -3.96 20.79 16.10
C VAL A 5 -4.70 21.02 14.80
N GLY A 6 -4.65 22.25 14.31
CA GLY A 6 -5.26 22.64 13.04
C GLY A 6 -4.22 23.03 12.00
N VAL A 7 -4.71 23.43 10.83
CA VAL A 7 -3.86 23.91 9.75
C VAL A 7 -4.59 24.97 8.93
N ASN A 8 -3.87 26.03 8.55
CA ASN A 8 -4.38 27.01 7.59
C ASN A 8 -4.08 26.55 6.15
N LEU A 9 -4.86 27.05 5.19
CA LEU A 9 -4.71 26.68 3.78
C LEU A 9 -4.22 27.86 2.95
N LEU A 10 -3.10 27.67 2.26
CA LEU A 10 -2.66 28.59 1.22
C LEU A 10 -3.64 28.56 0.04
N VAL A 11 -3.86 29.71 -0.61
CA VAL A 11 -4.61 29.71 -1.87
C VAL A 11 -3.79 29.06 -2.98
N ASN A 12 -4.40 28.06 -3.62
CA ASN A 12 -3.84 27.34 -4.74
C ASN A 12 -4.20 28.03 -6.07
N TYR A 13 -3.32 28.92 -6.51
CA TYR A 13 -3.50 29.68 -7.76
C TYR A 13 -2.96 28.95 -9.00
N GLN A 14 -3.28 29.48 -10.18
CA GLN A 14 -2.87 28.97 -11.50
C GLN A 14 -1.36 28.64 -11.63
N TYR A 15 -0.50 29.37 -10.90
CA TYR A 15 0.97 29.22 -10.95
C TYR A 15 1.52 28.09 -10.06
N GLN A 16 0.77 27.65 -9.05
CA GLN A 16 1.25 26.66 -8.08
C GLN A 16 1.02 25.23 -8.58
N GLY A 17 -0.15 25.00 -9.20
CA GLY A 17 -0.53 23.70 -9.75
C GLY A 17 -0.57 22.61 -8.70
N ASP A 18 -0.95 22.95 -7.46
CA ASP A 18 -1.10 21.98 -6.38
C ASP A 18 -2.40 21.18 -6.58
N ALA A 19 -2.42 19.91 -6.19
CA ALA A 19 -3.53 19.02 -6.51
C ALA A 19 -4.68 19.11 -5.49
N VAL A 20 -5.23 20.32 -5.27
CA VAL A 20 -6.35 20.54 -4.31
C VAL A 20 -7.70 20.19 -4.93
N TRP A 21 -7.94 20.63 -6.17
CA TRP A 21 -9.24 20.55 -6.84
C TRP A 21 -9.30 19.37 -7.80
N THR A 22 -10.40 18.62 -7.86
CA THR A 22 -10.59 17.64 -8.96
C THR A 22 -10.89 18.34 -10.29
N ASN A 23 -11.60 19.47 -10.22
CA ASN A 23 -11.90 20.34 -11.33
C ASN A 23 -10.79 21.39 -11.50
N VAL A 24 -9.90 21.18 -12.46
CA VAL A 24 -8.73 22.06 -12.65
C VAL A 24 -9.10 23.43 -13.23
N SER A 25 -10.34 23.63 -13.71
CA SER A 25 -10.81 24.96 -14.13
C SER A 25 -10.88 25.94 -12.96
N ARG A 26 -10.96 25.46 -11.71
CA ARG A 26 -10.86 26.31 -10.49
C ARG A 26 -9.50 27.00 -10.41
N LEU A 27 -8.46 26.47 -11.08
CA LEU A 27 -7.16 27.12 -11.16
C LEU A 27 -7.10 28.17 -12.28
N MET A 28 -8.13 28.29 -13.13
CA MET A 28 -8.17 29.18 -14.27
C MET A 28 -9.07 30.38 -13.99
N GLY A 29 -8.72 31.54 -14.54
CA GLY A 29 -9.53 32.76 -14.41
C GLY A 29 -8.75 34.07 -14.48
N GLU A 30 -7.43 34.03 -14.66
CA GLU A 30 -6.73 35.15 -15.30
C GLU A 30 -6.85 35.01 -16.82
N TRP A 31 -7.36 36.05 -17.48
CA TRP A 31 -7.62 36.06 -18.92
C TRP A 31 -6.57 36.86 -19.67
N GLY A 32 -6.12 36.34 -20.80
CA GLY A 32 -5.17 36.97 -21.71
C GLY A 32 -5.70 37.02 -23.14
N ASP A 33 -5.06 37.85 -23.97
CA ASP A 33 -5.38 37.96 -25.40
C ASP A 33 -4.90 36.72 -26.16
N ILE A 34 -5.79 36.14 -26.98
CA ILE A 34 -5.54 34.96 -27.80
C ILE A 34 -4.52 35.21 -28.94
N ASN A 35 -4.23 36.47 -29.29
CA ASN A 35 -3.45 36.83 -30.48
C ASN A 35 -1.99 37.29 -30.23
N LYS A 36 -1.47 37.23 -29.00
CA LYS A 36 -0.12 37.76 -28.68
C LYS A 36 0.99 36.73 -28.97
N ALA A 37 2.13 37.19 -29.49
CA ALA A 37 3.27 36.36 -29.96
C ALA A 37 4.07 35.63 -28.86
N ASN A 38 3.69 35.76 -27.58
CA ASN A 38 4.33 35.10 -26.44
C ASN A 38 3.44 33.95 -25.92
N TRP A 39 4.02 33.03 -25.13
CA TRP A 39 3.35 31.81 -24.63
C TRP A 39 2.03 32.05 -23.87
N TRP A 40 1.81 33.20 -23.25
CA TRP A 40 0.52 33.74 -22.75
C TRP A 40 0.84 35.02 -21.95
N THR A 41 -0.07 35.98 -21.86
CA THR A 41 0.09 37.17 -20.99
C THR A 41 -1.27 37.69 -20.55
N ALA A 42 -1.45 37.86 -19.24
CA ALA A 42 -2.65 38.43 -18.65
C ALA A 42 -2.99 39.80 -19.26
N ASP A 43 -4.27 40.02 -19.55
CA ASP A 43 -4.80 41.28 -20.03
C ASP A 43 -5.99 41.70 -19.17
N PRO A 44 -5.75 42.48 -18.09
CA PRO A 44 -6.80 42.91 -17.17
C PRO A 44 -7.88 43.81 -17.80
N SER A 45 -7.73 44.21 -19.06
CA SER A 45 -8.71 45.05 -19.76
C SER A 45 -9.84 44.24 -20.43
N LEU A 46 -9.71 42.91 -20.51
CA LEU A 46 -10.73 42.05 -21.10
C LEU A 46 -12.03 42.09 -20.27
N PRO A 47 -13.19 42.33 -20.90
CA PRO A 47 -14.46 42.38 -20.19
C PRO A 47 -14.88 40.98 -19.69
N THR A 48 -15.22 40.89 -18.41
CA THR A 48 -15.77 39.70 -17.78
C THR A 48 -17.14 39.98 -17.14
N ASN A 49 -17.94 38.94 -16.93
CA ASN A 49 -19.18 39.04 -16.15
C ASN A 49 -18.89 39.00 -14.63
N SER A 50 -19.95 38.96 -13.81
CA SER A 50 -19.83 38.92 -12.34
C SER A 50 -19.15 37.64 -11.80
N LEU A 51 -19.17 36.54 -12.56
CA LEU A 51 -18.53 35.25 -12.21
C LEU A 51 -17.13 35.10 -12.85
N ASN A 52 -16.57 36.21 -13.36
CA ASN A 52 -15.27 36.24 -14.02
C ASN A 52 -15.19 35.38 -15.30
N SER A 53 -16.31 35.11 -15.97
CA SER A 53 -16.31 34.54 -17.32
C SER A 53 -16.01 35.63 -18.36
N PRO A 54 -15.19 35.34 -19.39
CA PRO A 54 -14.87 36.29 -20.44
C PRO A 54 -16.10 36.54 -21.32
N LEU A 55 -16.24 37.78 -21.79
CA LEU A 55 -17.30 38.21 -22.71
C LEU A 55 -16.81 38.37 -24.16
N VAL A 56 -15.51 38.17 -24.38
CA VAL A 56 -14.82 38.25 -25.67
C VAL A 56 -13.76 37.14 -25.72
N ASP A 57 -13.30 36.81 -26.93
CA ASP A 57 -12.27 35.78 -27.13
C ASP A 57 -11.07 36.01 -26.21
N ALA A 58 -10.70 34.97 -25.48
CA ALA A 58 -9.71 35.04 -24.41
C ALA A 58 -8.99 33.70 -24.24
N SER A 59 -7.82 33.75 -23.64
CA SER A 59 -7.00 32.57 -23.31
C SER A 59 -6.71 32.55 -21.82
N THR A 60 -6.65 31.37 -21.22
CA THR A 60 -6.24 31.16 -19.81
C THR A 60 -5.44 29.87 -19.69
N TYR A 61 -4.80 29.65 -18.55
CA TYR A 61 -4.02 28.43 -18.34
C TYR A 61 -3.99 28.02 -16.86
N ALA A 62 -3.63 26.76 -16.63
CA ALA A 62 -3.29 26.25 -15.30
C ALA A 62 -2.05 25.36 -15.39
N TYR A 63 -1.15 25.44 -14.41
CA TYR A 63 -0.11 24.42 -14.28
C TYR A 63 -0.68 23.14 -13.67
N LEU A 64 -0.42 22.04 -14.35
CA LEU A 64 -0.80 20.69 -13.97
C LEU A 64 0.38 19.90 -13.41
N THR A 65 1.41 20.57 -12.89
CA THR A 65 2.67 19.95 -12.43
C THR A 65 2.44 18.77 -11.48
N ASN A 66 1.44 18.87 -10.59
CA ASN A 66 1.10 17.82 -9.62
C ASN A 66 -0.15 17.00 -9.98
N TYR A 67 -0.70 17.20 -11.17
CA TYR A 67 -1.87 16.46 -11.66
C TYR A 67 -1.46 15.32 -12.59
N PRO A 68 -2.19 14.18 -12.60
CA PRO A 68 -1.81 13.01 -13.38
C PRO A 68 -1.91 13.26 -14.90
N ASP A 69 -1.05 12.60 -15.68
CA ASP A 69 -1.30 12.42 -17.12
C ASP A 69 -2.57 11.60 -17.33
N GLY A 70 -3.32 11.86 -18.39
CA GLY A 70 -4.55 11.13 -18.63
C GLY A 70 -5.56 11.85 -19.51
N VAL A 71 -6.77 11.31 -19.55
CA VAL A 71 -7.90 11.91 -20.27
C VAL A 71 -8.76 12.65 -19.25
N TYR A 72 -8.85 13.97 -19.39
CA TYR A 72 -9.65 14.83 -18.56
C TYR A 72 -11.01 15.03 -19.22
N GLN A 73 -12.07 14.98 -18.44
CA GLN A 73 -13.43 15.20 -18.94
C GLN A 73 -13.73 16.70 -18.93
N VAL A 74 -14.23 17.23 -20.05
CA VAL A 74 -14.54 18.65 -20.20
C VAL A 74 -16.04 18.82 -20.37
N SER A 75 -16.64 19.73 -19.61
CA SER A 75 -18.02 20.17 -19.84
C SER A 75 -18.21 21.65 -19.51
N TYR A 76 -19.15 22.31 -20.19
CA TYR A 76 -19.56 23.69 -19.88
C TYR A 76 -20.94 24.01 -20.44
N GLU A 77 -21.56 25.04 -19.87
CA GLU A 77 -22.77 25.70 -20.36
C GLU A 77 -22.42 27.02 -21.09
N GLY A 78 -23.34 27.48 -21.94
CA GLY A 78 -23.17 28.70 -22.72
C GLY A 78 -22.93 28.47 -24.21
N THR A 79 -22.52 29.54 -24.89
CA THR A 79 -22.13 29.53 -26.31
C THR A 79 -20.69 30.05 -26.41
N ALA A 80 -19.75 29.12 -26.59
CA ALA A 80 -18.34 29.36 -26.83
C ALA A 80 -17.73 28.13 -27.52
N THR A 81 -16.51 28.24 -28.04
CA THR A 81 -15.68 27.12 -28.53
C THR A 81 -14.41 27.06 -27.70
N LEU A 82 -14.08 25.88 -27.18
CA LEU A 82 -12.86 25.63 -26.42
C LEU A 82 -11.84 24.88 -27.29
N ASP A 83 -10.59 25.34 -27.27
CA ASP A 83 -9.44 24.58 -27.78
C ASP A 83 -8.34 24.52 -26.72
N PHE A 84 -7.48 23.51 -26.81
CA PHE A 84 -6.45 23.25 -25.80
C PHE A 84 -5.08 23.01 -26.44
N TRP A 85 -4.07 23.59 -25.80
CA TRP A 85 -2.67 23.42 -26.17
C TRP A 85 -1.74 23.44 -24.94
N GLY A 86 -0.43 23.37 -25.17
CA GLY A 86 0.56 23.15 -24.12
C GLY A 86 0.72 21.66 -23.86
N VAL A 87 0.42 21.21 -22.64
CA VAL A 87 0.45 19.77 -22.30
C VAL A 87 -0.87 19.04 -22.59
N GLY A 88 -1.89 19.74 -23.10
CA GLY A 88 -3.20 19.16 -23.38
C GLY A 88 -3.68 19.44 -24.80
N HIS A 89 -4.36 18.46 -25.40
CA HIS A 89 -5.01 18.60 -26.70
C HIS A 89 -6.35 17.89 -26.71
N LEU A 90 -7.31 18.40 -27.48
CA LEU A 90 -8.61 17.74 -27.63
C LEU A 90 -8.46 16.35 -28.26
N VAL A 91 -9.15 15.37 -27.67
CA VAL A 91 -9.26 14.01 -28.23
C VAL A 91 -10.16 14.02 -29.47
N SER A 92 -11.23 14.81 -29.40
CA SER A 92 -12.18 15.07 -30.47
C SER A 92 -12.85 16.43 -30.22
N PRO A 93 -13.49 17.05 -31.24
CA PRO A 93 -14.27 18.26 -31.03
C PRO A 93 -15.32 18.07 -29.93
N LEU A 94 -15.54 19.12 -29.12
CA LEU A 94 -16.58 19.10 -28.11
C LEU A 94 -17.96 19.14 -28.77
N VAL A 95 -18.93 18.46 -28.17
CA VAL A 95 -20.28 18.29 -28.73
C VAL A 95 -21.32 18.83 -27.75
N LYS A 96 -22.21 19.70 -28.24
CA LYS A 96 -23.36 20.19 -27.48
C LYS A 96 -24.44 19.12 -27.38
N GLY A 97 -24.73 18.70 -26.15
CA GLY A 97 -25.79 17.74 -25.84
C GLY A 97 -27.19 18.34 -25.99
N ALA A 98 -28.20 17.47 -26.01
CA ALA A 98 -29.61 17.88 -26.05
C ALA A 98 -30.07 18.62 -24.77
N ASP A 99 -29.31 18.46 -23.68
CA ASP A 99 -29.47 19.16 -22.41
C ASP A 99 -28.84 20.57 -22.41
N GLY A 100 -28.23 20.98 -23.53
CA GLY A 100 -27.61 22.30 -23.65
C GLY A 100 -26.17 22.38 -23.14
N VAL A 101 -25.64 21.30 -22.55
CA VAL A 101 -24.26 21.24 -22.03
C VAL A 101 -23.32 20.72 -23.11
N THR A 102 -22.23 21.43 -23.35
CA THR A 102 -21.18 21.02 -24.29
C THR A 102 -20.17 20.13 -23.58
N ARG A 103 -19.84 18.97 -24.15
CA ARG A 103 -18.96 17.96 -23.54
C ARG A 103 -17.88 17.46 -24.49
N GLY A 104 -16.74 17.08 -23.93
CA GLY A 104 -15.64 16.46 -24.66
C GLY A 104 -14.52 15.98 -23.75
N GLN A 105 -13.36 15.71 -24.35
CA GLN A 105 -12.21 15.17 -23.65
C GLN A 105 -10.94 15.87 -24.09
N VAL A 106 -10.10 16.24 -23.13
CA VAL A 106 -8.74 16.72 -23.38
C VAL A 106 -7.75 15.67 -22.89
N LYS A 107 -6.86 15.24 -23.78
CA LYS A 107 -5.75 14.35 -23.44
C LYS A 107 -4.61 15.22 -22.94
N VAL A 108 -4.27 15.05 -21.67
CA VAL A 108 -3.11 15.66 -21.05
C VAL A 108 -1.94 14.67 -21.08
N SER A 109 -0.83 15.09 -21.67
CA SER A 109 0.41 14.31 -21.80
C SER A 109 1.61 15.22 -22.08
N GLY A 110 2.79 14.85 -21.58
CA GLY A 110 4.05 15.49 -21.95
C GLY A 110 4.86 16.00 -20.76
N VAL A 111 6.16 16.22 -20.99
CA VAL A 111 7.05 16.92 -20.05
C VAL A 111 6.78 18.42 -20.11
N GLY A 112 6.91 19.09 -18.97
CA GLY A 112 6.71 20.54 -18.88
C GLY A 112 7.68 21.34 -19.76
N ASP A 113 7.56 22.65 -19.71
CA ASP A 113 8.47 23.58 -20.40
C ASP A 113 9.94 23.45 -19.92
N GLN A 114 10.82 24.34 -20.36
CA GLN A 114 12.24 24.33 -19.96
C GLN A 114 12.46 24.48 -18.43
N SER A 115 11.44 24.93 -17.69
CA SER A 115 11.42 25.03 -16.23
C SER A 115 10.75 23.82 -15.56
N GLY A 116 10.30 22.83 -16.34
CA GLY A 116 9.58 21.65 -15.87
C GLY A 116 8.10 21.87 -15.57
N GLN A 117 7.54 23.04 -15.88
CA GLN A 117 6.15 23.37 -15.56
C GLN A 117 5.19 22.86 -16.66
N ARG A 118 4.12 22.18 -16.26
CA ARG A 118 3.17 21.53 -17.18
C ARG A 118 1.93 22.41 -17.41
N ALA A 119 2.00 23.39 -18.31
CA ALA A 119 0.89 24.30 -18.58
C ALA A 119 -0.19 23.67 -19.48
N LEU A 120 -1.42 23.56 -18.98
CA LEU A 120 -2.61 23.34 -19.81
C LEU A 120 -3.17 24.71 -20.17
N VAL A 121 -3.10 25.08 -21.45
CA VAL A 121 -3.66 26.34 -21.95
C VAL A 121 -5.00 26.06 -22.62
N MET A 122 -5.99 26.91 -22.34
CA MET A 122 -7.34 26.85 -22.88
C MET A 122 -7.65 28.16 -23.58
N ASP A 123 -7.93 28.07 -24.87
CA ASP A 123 -8.42 29.18 -25.67
C ASP A 123 -9.94 29.10 -25.77
N VAL A 124 -10.61 30.22 -25.48
CA VAL A 124 -12.06 30.38 -25.53
C VAL A 124 -12.38 31.35 -26.66
N THR A 125 -13.07 30.87 -27.69
CA THR A 125 -13.41 31.66 -28.89
C THR A 125 -14.90 31.60 -29.21
N ALA A 126 -15.37 32.48 -30.09
CA ALA A 126 -16.75 32.51 -30.55
C ALA A 126 -17.76 32.63 -29.39
N ILE A 127 -17.41 33.44 -28.38
CA ILE A 127 -18.22 33.66 -27.18
C ILE A 127 -19.46 34.51 -27.55
N ASP A 128 -20.65 34.09 -27.11
CA ASP A 128 -21.83 34.94 -27.09
C ASP A 128 -21.86 35.74 -25.76
N PRO A 129 -21.70 37.07 -25.78
CA PRO A 129 -21.69 37.87 -24.56
C PRO A 129 -23.03 37.83 -23.80
N ASN A 130 -24.14 37.43 -24.43
CA ASN A 130 -25.44 37.26 -23.78
C ASN A 130 -25.65 35.85 -23.22
N ASN A 131 -24.80 34.90 -23.58
CA ASN A 131 -24.81 33.53 -23.09
C ASN A 131 -23.36 33.02 -22.92
N PRO A 132 -22.56 33.67 -22.05
CA PRO A 132 -21.13 33.41 -21.93
C PRO A 132 -20.85 32.05 -21.30
N LEU A 133 -19.57 31.67 -21.27
CA LEU A 133 -19.10 30.43 -20.66
C LEU A 133 -19.52 30.34 -19.18
N ALA A 134 -20.16 29.24 -18.80
CA ALA A 134 -20.61 29.00 -17.43
C ALA A 134 -20.43 27.51 -17.05
N ASP A 135 -20.40 27.21 -15.75
CA ASP A 135 -20.22 25.85 -15.20
C ASP A 135 -19.07 25.06 -15.88
N LEU A 136 -17.93 25.72 -16.08
CA LEU A 136 -16.78 25.10 -16.73
C LEU A 136 -16.17 24.03 -15.81
N LYS A 137 -16.15 22.80 -16.29
CA LYS A 137 -15.53 21.65 -15.64
C LYS A 137 -14.45 21.05 -16.52
N ILE A 138 -13.27 20.88 -15.95
CA ILE A 138 -12.14 20.13 -16.51
C ILE A 138 -11.71 19.14 -15.43
N ILE A 139 -12.33 17.96 -15.41
CA ILE A 139 -12.19 16.97 -14.34
C ILE A 139 -10.99 16.06 -14.58
N ALA A 140 -10.11 15.97 -13.58
CA ALA A 140 -8.96 15.09 -13.61
C ALA A 140 -9.33 13.59 -13.68
N PRO A 141 -8.47 12.74 -14.27
CA PRO A 141 -8.67 11.29 -14.31
C PRO A 141 -8.85 10.70 -12.91
N GLY A 142 -9.76 9.73 -12.80
CA GLY A 142 -10.06 9.05 -11.54
C GLY A 142 -11.23 9.62 -10.75
N TYR A 143 -11.82 10.74 -11.20
CA TYR A 143 -12.98 11.38 -10.57
C TYR A 143 -14.21 11.39 -11.48
N ALA A 144 -15.39 11.52 -10.87
CA ALA A 144 -16.65 11.56 -11.59
C ALA A 144 -16.76 12.83 -12.46
N ALA A 145 -17.16 12.66 -13.72
CA ALA A 145 -17.18 13.74 -14.71
C ALA A 145 -18.17 14.89 -14.39
N ASP A 146 -19.10 14.65 -13.46
CA ASP A 146 -20.06 15.65 -12.99
C ASP A 146 -19.45 16.65 -11.98
N GLY A 147 -18.25 16.37 -11.47
CA GLY A 147 -17.58 17.21 -10.47
C GLY A 147 -18.15 17.03 -9.07
N SER A 148 -18.85 15.94 -8.78
CA SER A 148 -19.48 15.66 -7.48
C SER A 148 -18.51 15.58 -6.29
N GLN A 149 -17.23 15.30 -6.55
CA GLN A 149 -16.16 15.37 -5.56
C GLN A 149 -15.28 16.59 -5.88
N PRO A 150 -15.40 17.72 -5.16
CA PRO A 150 -14.66 18.95 -5.50
C PRO A 150 -13.17 18.88 -5.16
N PHE A 151 -12.79 18.13 -4.11
CA PHE A 151 -11.42 18.04 -3.61
C PHE A 151 -10.76 16.71 -3.96
N THR A 152 -9.45 16.71 -4.23
CA THR A 152 -8.75 15.44 -4.53
C THR A 152 -8.69 14.54 -3.30
N SER A 153 -8.71 13.22 -3.52
CA SER A 153 -8.64 12.25 -2.42
C SER A 153 -7.33 12.33 -1.64
N GLY A 154 -6.23 12.70 -2.30
CA GLY A 154 -4.94 12.92 -1.62
C GLY A 154 -4.96 14.13 -0.68
N PHE A 155 -5.60 15.23 -1.10
CA PHE A 155 -5.75 16.40 -0.25
C PHE A 155 -6.64 16.11 0.97
N LEU A 156 -7.78 15.44 0.78
CA LEU A 156 -8.68 15.07 1.88
C LEU A 156 -8.05 14.09 2.88
N LYS A 157 -7.26 13.13 2.39
CA LYS A 157 -6.49 12.20 3.23
C LYS A 157 -5.54 12.97 4.16
N ASP A 158 -4.78 13.92 3.62
CA ASP A 158 -3.82 14.68 4.40
C ASP A 158 -4.46 15.60 5.44
N LEU A 159 -5.72 15.99 5.25
CA LEU A 159 -6.45 16.78 6.25
C LEU A 159 -6.95 15.92 7.43
N GLN A 160 -7.00 14.60 7.31
CA GLN A 160 -7.56 13.70 8.34
C GLN A 160 -6.90 13.83 9.72
N PRO A 161 -5.57 14.00 9.87
CA PRO A 161 -4.95 14.14 11.19
C PRO A 161 -5.30 15.42 11.95
N PHE A 162 -5.75 16.47 11.27
CA PHE A 162 -6.02 17.77 11.89
C PHE A 162 -7.43 17.82 12.50
N ASP A 163 -7.62 18.64 13.52
CA ASP A 163 -8.92 18.83 14.17
C ASP A 163 -9.76 19.93 13.49
N ASN A 164 -9.09 20.93 12.91
CA ASN A 164 -9.73 22.07 12.29
C ASN A 164 -8.93 22.63 11.10
N ILE A 165 -9.63 23.37 10.23
CA ILE A 165 -9.07 24.01 9.04
C ILE A 165 -9.34 25.51 9.09
N ARG A 166 -8.27 26.32 8.99
CA ARG A 166 -8.36 27.78 8.92
C ARG A 166 -8.25 28.28 7.48
N PHE A 167 -9.07 29.28 7.15
CA PHE A 167 -9.26 29.76 5.77
C PHE A 167 -8.80 31.22 5.55
N MET A 168 -7.80 31.69 6.29
CA MET A 168 -7.39 33.10 6.28
C MET A 168 -6.97 33.57 4.89
N ASP A 169 -6.13 32.76 4.22
CA ASP A 169 -5.63 33.07 2.88
C ASP A 169 -6.71 32.84 1.81
N TRP A 170 -7.54 31.80 1.94
CA TRP A 170 -8.69 31.54 1.05
C TRP A 170 -9.70 32.70 1.08
N GLY A 171 -9.97 33.27 2.25
CA GLY A 171 -10.81 34.46 2.41
C GLY A 171 -10.13 35.77 2.02
N LEU A 172 -8.86 35.74 1.62
CA LEU A 172 -8.02 36.91 1.33
C LEU A 172 -8.11 37.99 2.41
N THR A 173 -8.03 37.54 3.65
CA THR A 173 -8.31 38.38 4.82
C THR A 173 -7.37 39.58 4.90
N ASN A 174 -6.08 39.36 4.63
CA ASN A 174 -5.06 40.41 4.67
C ASN A 174 -5.26 41.42 3.53
N GLY A 175 -5.50 42.68 3.87
CA GLY A 175 -5.75 43.75 2.90
C GLY A 175 -7.13 43.71 2.23
N SER A 176 -8.06 42.91 2.77
CA SER A 176 -9.40 42.76 2.18
C SER A 176 -10.14 44.09 2.02
N LYS A 177 -10.87 44.21 0.91
CA LYS A 177 -11.77 45.33 0.60
C LYS A 177 -13.24 44.95 0.67
N VAL A 178 -13.54 43.68 0.98
CA VAL A 178 -14.90 43.15 1.11
C VAL A 178 -15.60 43.87 2.28
N ALA A 179 -16.74 44.51 2.00
CA ALA A 179 -17.52 45.25 3.00
C ALA A 179 -18.97 44.77 3.06
N HIS A 180 -19.58 44.49 1.90
CA HIS A 180 -20.97 44.05 1.79
C HIS A 180 -21.06 42.59 1.34
N TRP A 181 -22.19 41.92 1.62
CA TRP A 181 -22.39 40.52 1.23
C TRP A 181 -22.22 40.28 -0.27
N SER A 182 -22.57 41.27 -1.11
CA SER A 182 -22.36 41.19 -2.57
C SER A 182 -20.90 41.21 -3.00
N ASP A 183 -19.97 41.63 -2.14
CA ASP A 183 -18.55 41.80 -2.48
C ASP A 183 -17.75 40.50 -2.33
N ARG A 184 -18.33 39.45 -1.72
CA ARG A 184 -17.66 38.15 -1.52
C ARG A 184 -17.54 37.38 -2.84
N GLY A 185 -16.60 36.43 -2.89
CA GLY A 185 -16.52 35.43 -3.96
C GLY A 185 -17.81 34.62 -4.04
N GLN A 186 -18.26 34.32 -5.25
CA GLN A 186 -19.50 33.56 -5.50
C GLN A 186 -19.19 32.10 -5.88
N PRO A 187 -20.09 31.15 -5.58
CA PRO A 187 -20.00 29.81 -6.16
C PRO A 187 -19.87 29.85 -7.68
N ASP A 188 -19.11 28.91 -8.24
CA ASP A 188 -18.81 28.76 -9.68
C ASP A 188 -18.05 29.92 -10.35
N GLU A 189 -17.55 30.86 -9.55
CA GLU A 189 -16.67 31.92 -10.01
C GLU A 189 -15.27 31.39 -10.39
N LEU A 190 -14.76 31.82 -11.54
CA LEU A 190 -13.41 31.47 -11.99
C LEU A 190 -12.34 32.32 -11.28
N LEU A 191 -11.31 31.68 -10.70
CA LEU A 191 -10.36 32.33 -9.79
C LEU A 191 -9.29 33.15 -10.55
N SER A 192 -8.96 34.35 -10.06
CA SER A 192 -7.95 35.25 -10.66
C SER A 192 -6.91 35.77 -9.64
N THR A 193 -5.67 35.96 -10.09
CA THR A 193 -4.53 36.40 -9.26
C THR A 193 -4.30 37.92 -9.20
N THR A 194 -4.88 38.77 -10.06
CA THR A 194 -4.91 40.27 -9.96
C THR A 194 -5.90 40.91 -10.96
N PRO A 195 -6.36 42.19 -10.80
CA PRO A 195 -6.22 43.20 -9.73
C PRO A 195 -7.49 43.41 -8.87
N SER A 196 -8.26 42.36 -8.63
CA SER A 196 -8.98 42.21 -7.36
C SER A 196 -8.84 40.74 -7.03
N LYS A 197 -7.84 40.37 -6.22
CA LYS A 197 -7.72 38.99 -5.75
C LYS A 197 -9.11 38.61 -5.21
N ARG A 198 -9.77 37.63 -5.82
CA ARG A 198 -11.12 37.23 -5.41
C ARG A 198 -11.02 36.08 -4.42
N PRO A 199 -11.67 36.17 -3.25
CA PRO A 199 -11.57 35.14 -2.25
C PRO A 199 -12.30 33.89 -2.75
N ILE A 200 -11.88 32.73 -2.27
CA ILE A 200 -12.70 31.52 -2.39
C ILE A 200 -13.99 31.76 -1.59
N ASP A 201 -15.12 31.35 -2.15
CA ASP A 201 -16.42 31.54 -1.54
C ASP A 201 -16.57 30.74 -0.23
N TYR A 202 -17.37 31.27 0.70
CA TYR A 202 -17.57 30.63 2.01
C TYR A 202 -18.30 29.29 1.88
N GLU A 203 -19.13 29.12 0.86
CA GLU A 203 -19.81 27.88 0.54
C GLU A 203 -18.80 26.74 0.31
N THR A 204 -17.75 26.97 -0.48
CA THR A 204 -16.66 26.01 -0.73
C THR A 204 -15.83 25.74 0.52
N MET A 205 -15.60 26.74 1.39
CA MET A 205 -14.91 26.53 2.68
C MET A 205 -15.71 25.62 3.62
N ILE A 206 -17.04 25.81 3.67
CA ILE A 206 -17.95 24.98 4.45
C ILE A 206 -18.02 23.56 3.86
N GLU A 207 -18.06 23.44 2.53
CA GLU A 207 -18.03 22.15 1.84
C GLU A 207 -16.78 21.34 2.19
N LEU A 208 -15.60 21.97 2.21
CA LEU A 208 -14.37 21.30 2.67
C LEU A 208 -14.46 20.83 4.12
N GLY A 209 -14.98 21.68 5.01
CA GLY A 209 -15.22 21.31 6.42
C GLY A 209 -16.12 20.08 6.55
N ASN A 210 -17.20 20.02 5.76
CA ASN A 210 -18.11 18.88 5.73
C ASN A 210 -17.46 17.62 5.15
N GLU A 211 -16.78 17.73 4.01
CA GLU A 211 -16.19 16.57 3.33
C GLU A 211 -15.00 15.99 4.09
N ALA A 212 -14.17 16.84 4.70
CA ALA A 212 -13.07 16.41 5.56
C ALA A 212 -13.53 16.08 7.00
N HIS A 213 -14.78 16.42 7.36
CA HIS A 213 -15.38 16.28 8.68
C HIS A 213 -14.59 17.01 9.78
N LYS A 214 -14.22 18.27 9.52
CA LYS A 214 -13.37 19.12 10.38
C LYS A 214 -14.07 20.40 10.80
N ASP A 215 -13.77 20.85 12.01
CA ASP A 215 -14.14 22.20 12.45
C ASP A 215 -13.52 23.23 11.49
N ILE A 216 -14.20 24.35 11.25
CA ILE A 216 -13.69 25.39 10.35
C ILE A 216 -13.37 26.68 11.09
N TRP A 217 -12.33 27.39 10.69
CA TRP A 217 -11.96 28.70 11.22
C TRP A 217 -12.03 29.75 10.12
N LEU A 218 -13.00 30.66 10.26
CA LEU A 218 -13.30 31.72 9.30
C LEU A 218 -12.92 33.10 9.86
N ASN A 219 -12.34 33.92 8.99
CA ASN A 219 -12.09 35.32 9.26
C ASN A 219 -13.22 36.18 8.65
N VAL A 220 -13.70 37.14 9.44
CA VAL A 220 -14.63 38.18 8.98
C VAL A 220 -13.81 39.39 8.52
N PRO A 221 -13.98 39.89 7.28
CA PRO A 221 -13.27 41.07 6.79
C PRO A 221 -13.42 42.30 7.69
N ALA A 222 -12.37 43.12 7.80
CA ALA A 222 -12.37 44.26 8.72
C ALA A 222 -13.45 45.32 8.40
N LEU A 223 -13.86 45.43 7.13
CA LEU A 223 -14.87 46.36 6.63
C LEU A 223 -16.29 45.76 6.57
N ALA A 224 -16.47 44.49 6.92
CA ALA A 224 -17.75 43.80 6.82
C ALA A 224 -18.84 44.52 7.65
N ASP A 225 -19.99 44.79 7.03
CA ASP A 225 -21.16 45.34 7.69
C ASP A 225 -22.00 44.27 8.42
N ASP A 226 -23.03 44.72 9.13
CA ASP A 226 -23.89 43.83 9.91
C ASP A 226 -24.67 42.85 9.04
N ASP A 227 -25.01 43.24 7.81
CA ASP A 227 -25.74 42.39 6.86
C ASP A 227 -24.82 41.28 6.31
N PHE A 228 -23.55 41.58 6.03
CA PHE A 228 -22.55 40.57 5.72
C PHE A 228 -22.42 39.54 6.85
N ILE A 229 -22.25 40.02 8.09
CA ILE A 229 -22.05 39.15 9.25
C ILE A 229 -23.27 38.25 9.47
N ARG A 230 -24.48 38.80 9.31
CA ARG A 230 -25.73 38.04 9.44
C ARG A 230 -25.85 36.97 8.38
N ASN A 231 -25.64 37.30 7.11
CA ASN A 231 -25.71 36.34 6.02
C ASN A 231 -24.64 35.25 6.15
N LEU A 232 -23.43 35.59 6.63
CA LEU A 232 -22.39 34.60 6.91
C LEU A 232 -22.83 33.65 8.04
N ALA A 233 -23.39 34.18 9.13
CA ALA A 233 -23.87 33.36 10.23
C ALA A 233 -24.99 32.41 9.79
N THR A 234 -25.98 32.90 9.03
CA THR A 234 -27.04 32.07 8.45
C THR A 234 -26.48 31.00 7.52
N LEU A 235 -25.54 31.35 6.63
CA LEU A 235 -24.92 30.39 5.71
C LEU A 235 -24.21 29.26 6.45
N VAL A 236 -23.38 29.60 7.44
CA VAL A 236 -22.65 28.59 8.23
C VAL A 236 -23.63 27.72 9.03
N HIS A 237 -24.63 28.32 9.67
CA HIS A 237 -25.65 27.58 10.41
C HIS A 237 -26.37 26.54 9.54
N ASP A 238 -26.77 26.95 8.33
CA ASP A 238 -27.59 26.12 7.44
C ASP A 238 -26.80 25.07 6.65
N LYS A 239 -25.50 25.29 6.43
CA LYS A 239 -24.68 24.45 5.54
C LYS A 239 -23.58 23.65 6.24
N LEU A 240 -23.05 24.12 7.37
CA LEU A 240 -22.04 23.37 8.12
C LEU A 240 -22.70 22.24 8.91
N SER A 241 -22.12 21.04 8.83
CA SER A 241 -22.63 19.85 9.51
C SER A 241 -22.85 20.10 11.01
N PRO A 242 -23.98 19.66 11.57
CA PRO A 242 -24.45 20.08 12.90
C PRO A 242 -23.54 19.66 14.07
N ASP A 243 -22.69 18.66 13.86
CA ASP A 243 -21.70 18.16 14.81
C ASP A 243 -20.34 18.88 14.74
N LEU A 244 -20.14 19.72 13.72
CA LEU A 244 -18.94 20.54 13.55
C LEU A 244 -19.12 21.94 14.16
N LYS A 245 -17.99 22.52 14.58
CA LYS A 245 -17.88 23.88 15.14
C LYS A 245 -17.31 24.85 14.12
N VAL A 246 -17.59 26.12 14.35
CA VAL A 246 -17.01 27.24 13.59
C VAL A 246 -16.26 28.19 14.52
N TYR A 247 -14.97 28.39 14.28
CA TYR A 247 -14.17 29.44 14.87
C TYR A 247 -14.36 30.72 14.05
N ILE A 248 -14.71 31.82 14.71
CA ILE A 248 -14.96 33.11 14.05
C ILE A 248 -13.98 34.15 14.60
N GLU A 249 -13.18 34.72 13.72
CA GLU A 249 -12.16 35.72 14.04
C GLU A 249 -12.44 37.04 13.29
N TYR A 250 -12.30 38.17 13.98
CA TYR A 250 -12.42 39.49 13.33
C TYR A 250 -11.09 39.88 12.66
N SER A 251 -11.04 39.74 11.34
CA SER A 251 -9.86 39.95 10.49
C SER A 251 -8.65 39.09 10.94
N ASN A 252 -7.44 39.46 10.52
CA ASN A 252 -6.20 38.77 10.86
C ASN A 252 -5.17 39.78 11.38
N GLU A 253 -4.45 39.42 12.45
CA GLU A 253 -3.39 40.24 13.08
C GLU A 253 -3.72 41.72 13.17
N THR A 254 -4.87 42.08 13.74
CA THR A 254 -5.33 43.48 13.75
C THR A 254 -4.36 44.44 14.42
N TRP A 255 -3.48 43.94 15.29
CA TRP A 255 -2.40 44.66 15.96
C TRP A 255 -1.22 45.02 15.03
N ASN A 256 -1.06 44.37 13.89
CA ASN A 256 0.09 44.48 13.01
C ASN A 256 -0.09 45.65 12.03
N THR A 257 0.69 46.72 12.24
CA THR A 257 0.63 47.95 11.42
C THR A 257 1.11 47.77 9.98
N GLY A 258 1.72 46.63 9.66
CA GLY A 258 2.12 46.29 8.29
C GLY A 258 0.94 45.92 7.39
N PHE A 259 -0.22 45.60 7.96
CA PHE A 259 -1.40 45.24 7.20
C PHE A 259 -2.43 46.36 7.11
N GLU A 260 -3.08 46.50 5.95
CA GLU A 260 -4.03 47.59 5.69
C GLU A 260 -5.25 47.55 6.62
N GLN A 261 -5.66 46.37 7.08
CA GLN A 261 -6.78 46.25 8.03
C GLN A 261 -6.53 46.99 9.35
N ASN A 262 -5.29 47.14 9.80
CA ASN A 262 -4.98 47.91 11.00
C ASN A 262 -5.42 49.38 10.84
N ALA A 263 -5.14 49.98 9.68
CA ALA A 263 -5.54 51.36 9.39
C ALA A 263 -7.06 51.51 9.21
N GLN A 264 -7.71 50.51 8.61
CA GLN A 264 -9.18 50.45 8.50
C GLN A 264 -9.83 50.42 9.90
N ILE A 265 -9.33 49.56 10.79
CA ILE A 265 -9.83 49.41 12.16
C ILE A 265 -9.56 50.67 12.98
N LEU A 266 -8.39 51.31 12.84
CA LEU A 266 -8.10 52.58 13.53
C LEU A 266 -9.07 53.69 13.11
N THR A 267 -9.48 53.72 11.84
CA THR A 267 -10.48 54.67 11.35
C THR A 267 -11.83 54.42 11.99
N ALA A 268 -12.25 53.15 12.08
CA ALA A 268 -13.47 52.76 12.79
C ALA A 268 -13.39 53.07 14.30
N ALA A 269 -12.23 52.87 14.92
CA ALA A 269 -11.99 53.16 16.33
C ALA A 269 -12.17 54.65 16.65
N LYS A 270 -11.67 55.54 15.79
CA LYS A 270 -11.86 57.01 15.95
C LYS A 270 -13.31 57.45 15.80
N ALA A 271 -14.12 56.70 15.06
CA ALA A 271 -15.55 56.97 14.89
C ALA A 271 -16.41 56.34 15.99
N ASN A 272 -15.87 55.40 16.78
CA ASN A 272 -16.62 54.70 17.82
C ASN A 272 -16.60 55.49 19.14
N PRO A 273 -17.74 56.00 19.64
CA PRO A 273 -17.78 56.79 20.87
C PRO A 273 -17.47 55.96 22.14
N LEU A 274 -17.53 54.62 22.06
CA LEU A 274 -17.17 53.74 23.17
C LEU A 274 -15.65 53.52 23.29
N VAL A 275 -14.88 53.76 22.23
CA VAL A 275 -13.42 53.62 22.24
C VAL A 275 -12.79 54.96 22.62
N PRO A 276 -12.16 55.09 23.81
CA PRO A 276 -11.57 56.35 24.23
C PRO A 276 -10.46 56.80 23.28
N VAL A 277 -10.47 58.09 22.93
CA VAL A 277 -9.38 58.69 22.15
C VAL A 277 -8.08 58.59 22.95
N SER A 278 -7.06 58.01 22.34
CA SER A 278 -5.76 57.75 22.96
C SER A 278 -4.62 58.14 22.00
N THR A 279 -3.51 58.63 22.55
CA THR A 279 -2.28 58.86 21.76
C THR A 279 -1.59 57.55 21.37
N ASN A 280 -1.84 56.47 22.12
CA ASN A 280 -1.48 55.12 21.71
C ASN A 280 -2.59 54.56 20.82
N THR A 281 -2.38 54.63 19.50
CA THR A 281 -3.33 54.14 18.49
C THR A 281 -3.52 52.62 18.55
N GLY A 282 -2.51 51.86 19.03
CA GLY A 282 -2.64 50.43 19.23
C GLY A 282 -3.71 50.08 20.29
N THR A 283 -3.85 50.89 21.35
CA THR A 283 -4.91 50.71 22.35
C THR A 283 -6.28 50.83 21.68
N MET A 284 -6.45 51.87 20.86
CA MET A 284 -7.72 52.12 20.17
C MET A 284 -8.06 50.96 19.22
N VAL A 285 -7.07 50.45 18.49
CA VAL A 285 -7.25 49.29 17.59
C VAL A 285 -7.63 48.04 18.38
N ALA A 286 -6.92 47.71 19.47
CA ALA A 286 -7.23 46.53 20.28
C ALA A 286 -8.64 46.59 20.89
N GLN A 287 -9.06 47.76 21.38
CA GLN A 287 -10.42 47.98 21.89
C GLN A 287 -11.47 47.85 20.79
N GLN A 288 -11.23 48.44 19.62
CA GLN A 288 -12.13 48.34 18.47
C GLN A 288 -12.22 46.90 17.93
N THR A 289 -11.12 46.14 17.91
CA THR A 289 -11.12 44.72 17.55
C THR A 289 -12.02 43.93 18.50
N ALA A 290 -11.89 44.13 19.82
CA ALA A 290 -12.72 43.46 20.81
C ALA A 290 -14.21 43.85 20.70
N PHE A 291 -14.49 45.14 20.44
CA PHE A 291 -15.84 45.63 20.16
C PHE A 291 -16.47 44.92 18.96
N GLN A 292 -15.77 44.84 17.83
CA GLN A 292 -16.29 44.21 16.61
C GLN A 292 -16.46 42.70 16.76
N LEU A 293 -15.52 42.01 17.40
CA LEU A 293 -15.65 40.57 17.66
C LEU A 293 -16.85 40.26 18.56
N LYS A 294 -17.10 41.08 19.59
CA LYS A 294 -18.29 40.95 20.44
C LYS A 294 -19.57 41.15 19.62
N LYS A 295 -19.61 42.16 18.73
CA LYS A 295 -20.75 42.38 17.81
C LYS A 295 -20.98 41.16 16.91
N ILE A 296 -19.92 40.58 16.36
CA ILE A 296 -19.99 39.36 15.54
C ILE A 296 -20.55 38.19 16.37
N SER A 297 -20.05 37.99 17.59
CA SER A 297 -20.55 36.96 18.52
C SER A 297 -22.05 37.12 18.82
N ASP A 298 -22.53 38.34 19.04
CA ASP A 298 -23.95 38.60 19.26
C ASP A 298 -24.81 38.27 18.05
N ILE A 299 -24.37 38.64 16.83
CA ILE A 299 -25.10 38.33 15.59
C ILE A 299 -25.14 36.82 15.37
N PHE A 300 -24.00 36.13 15.50
CA PHE A 300 -23.97 34.67 15.40
C PHE A 300 -24.87 34.00 16.45
N ARG A 301 -24.94 34.54 17.67
CA ARG A 301 -25.86 34.02 18.70
C ARG A 301 -27.32 34.20 18.33
N GLN A 302 -27.67 35.31 17.69
CA GLN A 302 -29.04 35.55 17.21
C GLN A 302 -29.42 34.54 16.12
N GLU A 303 -28.53 34.30 15.15
CA GLU A 303 -28.81 33.40 14.03
C GLU A 303 -28.75 31.91 14.41
N PHE A 304 -27.80 31.50 15.27
CA PHE A 304 -27.67 30.10 15.70
C PHE A 304 -28.65 29.72 16.81
N GLY A 305 -29.14 30.67 17.61
CA GLY A 305 -30.05 30.40 18.72
C GLY A 305 -29.52 29.33 19.69
N ALA A 306 -30.22 28.20 19.79
CA ALA A 306 -29.86 27.09 20.67
C ALA A 306 -28.54 26.41 20.27
N ASP A 307 -28.13 26.51 19.00
CA ASP A 307 -26.95 25.86 18.46
C ASP A 307 -25.67 26.70 18.61
N PHE A 308 -25.75 27.85 19.28
CA PHE A 308 -24.62 28.78 19.43
C PHE A 308 -23.40 28.16 20.14
N ASP A 309 -23.57 27.05 20.86
CA ASP A 309 -22.45 26.31 21.44
C ASP A 309 -21.43 25.86 20.38
N ARG A 310 -21.85 25.70 19.12
CA ARG A 310 -21.01 25.40 17.95
C ARG A 310 -20.13 26.57 17.49
N VAL A 311 -20.46 27.82 17.85
CA VAL A 311 -19.71 29.01 17.44
C VAL A 311 -18.65 29.35 18.47
N ILE A 312 -17.40 29.49 18.05
CA ILE A 312 -16.23 29.83 18.88
C ILE A 312 -15.68 31.20 18.47
N PRO A 313 -16.14 32.31 19.04
CA PRO A 313 -15.55 33.62 18.78
C PRO A 313 -14.12 33.70 19.35
N VAL A 314 -13.16 34.09 18.51
CA VAL A 314 -11.71 34.09 18.82
C VAL A 314 -11.13 35.49 18.79
N LEU A 315 -10.56 35.95 19.90
CA LEU A 315 -9.85 37.23 19.99
C LEU A 315 -8.36 37.04 19.66
N GLY A 316 -7.95 37.53 18.48
CA GLY A 316 -6.55 37.54 18.04
C GLY A 316 -5.67 38.50 18.84
N GLY A 317 -4.42 38.10 19.09
CA GLY A 317 -3.43 38.80 19.90
C GLY A 317 -2.01 38.68 19.35
N TRP A 318 -1.04 39.21 20.10
CA TRP A 318 0.38 39.21 19.70
C TRP A 318 1.23 38.35 20.63
N THR A 319 1.98 37.40 20.07
CA THR A 319 2.80 36.45 20.83
C THR A 319 3.79 37.13 21.76
N ILE A 320 4.48 38.18 21.31
CA ILE A 320 5.57 38.80 22.08
C ILE A 320 5.05 39.53 23.31
N SER A 321 3.83 40.06 23.25
CA SER A 321 3.25 40.87 24.32
C SER A 321 1.76 40.56 24.50
N PRO A 322 1.32 40.12 25.69
CA PRO A 322 -0.08 39.80 25.94
C PRO A 322 -0.99 41.04 26.03
N TRP A 323 -0.40 42.23 25.89
CA TRP A 323 -1.09 43.50 26.01
C TRP A 323 -2.30 43.65 25.07
N VAL A 324 -2.22 43.12 23.85
CA VAL A 324 -3.33 43.20 22.87
C VAL A 324 -4.57 42.47 23.41
N ILE A 325 -4.39 41.24 23.89
CA ILE A 325 -5.46 40.43 24.51
C ILE A 325 -5.95 41.12 25.78
N GLN A 326 -5.04 41.58 26.64
CA GLN A 326 -5.39 42.23 27.90
C GLN A 326 -6.28 43.46 27.69
N VAL A 327 -5.90 44.35 26.77
CA VAL A 327 -6.65 45.58 26.47
C VAL A 327 -8.01 45.26 25.87
N GLY A 328 -8.08 44.31 24.94
CA GLY A 328 -9.33 43.90 24.31
C GLY A 328 -10.32 43.28 25.30
N LEU A 329 -9.85 42.33 26.13
CA LEU A 329 -10.70 41.69 27.13
C LEU A 329 -11.11 42.63 28.26
N GLN A 330 -10.21 43.53 28.70
CA GLN A 330 -10.56 44.54 29.70
C GLN A 330 -11.63 45.49 29.17
N PHE A 331 -11.55 45.88 27.89
CA PHE A 331 -12.60 46.67 27.26
C PHE A 331 -13.96 45.97 27.29
N ILE A 332 -14.02 44.67 26.98
CA ILE A 332 -15.26 43.90 27.09
C ILE A 332 -15.74 43.86 28.55
N GLN A 333 -14.82 43.59 29.48
CA GLN A 333 -15.09 43.55 30.93
C GLN A 333 -15.72 44.84 31.46
N ASP A 334 -15.19 46.00 31.04
CA ASP A 334 -15.58 47.31 31.52
C ASP A 334 -16.92 47.78 30.92
N HIS A 335 -17.21 47.41 29.67
CA HIS A 335 -18.38 47.91 28.94
C HIS A 335 -19.56 46.93 28.86
N TYR A 336 -19.31 45.61 28.95
CA TYR A 336 -20.31 44.57 28.71
C TYR A 336 -20.38 43.48 29.78
N GLY A 337 -19.40 43.41 30.71
CA GLY A 337 -19.31 42.37 31.73
C GLY A 337 -18.33 41.25 31.36
N ALA A 338 -18.42 40.11 32.06
CA ALA A 338 -17.43 39.03 31.95
C ALA A 338 -17.17 38.61 30.48
N PRO A 339 -15.92 38.67 29.98
CA PRO A 339 -15.62 38.38 28.58
C PRO A 339 -15.97 36.97 28.11
N ASP A 340 -15.93 35.98 29.00
CA ASP A 340 -16.27 34.58 28.73
C ASP A 340 -17.75 34.36 28.33
N GLN A 341 -18.62 35.36 28.55
CA GLN A 341 -19.99 35.34 28.07
C GLN A 341 -20.09 35.60 26.56
N PHE A 342 -19.10 36.26 25.96
CA PHE A 342 -19.13 36.73 24.57
C PHE A 342 -18.06 36.08 23.71
N ILE A 343 -16.89 35.81 24.29
CA ILE A 343 -15.72 35.24 23.61
C ILE A 343 -15.50 33.84 24.16
N LYS A 344 -15.09 32.89 23.31
CA LYS A 344 -14.80 31.51 23.73
C LYS A 344 -13.34 31.13 23.62
N SER A 345 -12.52 31.92 22.91
CA SER A 345 -11.08 31.72 22.85
C SER A 345 -10.30 33.01 22.61
N THR A 346 -9.02 32.98 22.97
CA THR A 346 -8.02 33.96 22.53
C THR A 346 -6.97 33.25 21.70
N ALA A 347 -6.30 33.93 20.77
CA ALA A 347 -5.29 33.29 19.94
C ALA A 347 -4.09 34.19 19.63
N ILE A 348 -2.92 33.60 19.41
CA ILE A 348 -1.67 34.29 19.00
C ILE A 348 -1.00 33.60 17.79
N ALA A 349 -0.03 34.25 17.13
CA ALA A 349 0.83 33.63 16.11
C ALA A 349 2.23 33.30 16.67
N PRO A 350 2.46 32.13 17.28
CA PRO A 350 3.69 31.83 18.00
C PRO A 350 4.85 31.39 17.10
N TYR A 351 5.10 32.07 15.98
CA TYR A 351 6.22 31.73 15.09
C TYR A 351 7.56 31.61 15.82
N PHE A 352 8.34 30.59 15.51
CA PHE A 352 9.72 30.47 16.00
C PHE A 352 10.73 30.95 14.97
N GLY A 353 11.82 31.55 15.44
CA GLY A 353 12.87 32.10 14.59
C GLY A 353 14.26 31.92 15.16
N LEU A 354 15.18 32.78 14.75
CA LEU A 354 16.51 32.87 15.34
C LEU A 354 16.48 33.71 16.61
N LYS A 355 17.33 33.38 17.58
CA LYS A 355 17.53 34.22 18.76
C LYS A 355 17.86 35.67 18.35
N SER A 356 17.27 36.64 19.04
CA SER A 356 17.53 38.05 18.81
C SER A 356 19.03 38.38 18.82
N GLY A 357 19.46 39.21 17.86
CA GLY A 357 20.87 39.60 17.66
C GLY A 357 21.73 38.60 16.86
N THR A 358 21.18 37.46 16.44
CA THR A 358 21.90 36.47 15.62
C THR A 358 22.09 36.98 14.19
N LYS A 359 23.31 36.89 13.65
CA LYS A 359 23.62 37.19 12.24
C LYS A 359 23.57 35.92 11.39
N ALA A 360 22.44 35.67 10.72
CA ALA A 360 22.22 34.47 9.92
C ALA A 360 23.27 34.22 8.84
N ALA A 361 23.76 35.29 8.18
CA ALA A 361 24.74 35.24 7.09
C ALA A 361 26.07 34.55 7.45
N THR A 362 26.40 34.43 8.73
CA THR A 362 27.71 33.93 9.21
C THR A 362 27.62 32.58 9.92
N LEU A 363 26.46 31.92 9.92
CA LEU A 363 26.25 30.66 10.64
C LEU A 363 26.57 29.43 9.79
N SER A 364 27.11 28.40 10.43
CA SER A 364 27.00 27.03 9.93
C SER A 364 25.61 26.47 10.22
N ALA A 365 25.22 25.37 9.58
CA ALA A 365 23.94 24.71 9.85
C ALA A 365 23.75 24.40 11.36
N SER A 366 24.77 23.86 12.04
CA SER A 366 24.70 23.60 13.50
C SER A 366 24.56 24.87 14.35
N GLY A 367 25.18 25.97 13.95
CA GLY A 367 25.00 27.27 14.60
C GLY A 367 23.56 27.79 14.44
N PHE A 368 22.93 27.52 13.29
CA PHE A 368 21.55 27.86 13.00
C PHE A 368 20.58 27.15 13.96
N PHE A 369 20.67 25.81 14.05
CA PHE A 369 19.85 25.03 14.98
C PHE A 369 20.09 25.38 16.45
N THR A 370 21.32 25.75 16.82
CA THR A 370 21.61 26.26 18.18
C THR A 370 20.83 27.53 18.47
N SER A 371 20.79 28.48 17.53
CA SER A 371 20.06 29.74 17.69
C SER A 371 18.54 29.54 17.75
N ILE A 372 17.97 28.62 16.93
CA ILE A 372 16.55 28.26 17.01
C ILE A 372 16.20 27.70 18.38
N ASN A 373 16.99 26.75 18.88
CA ASN A 373 16.73 26.13 20.19
C ASN A 373 16.77 27.16 21.33
N GLN A 374 17.67 28.15 21.26
CA GLN A 374 17.69 29.26 22.22
C GLN A 374 16.48 30.20 22.08
N TYR A 375 15.95 30.38 20.86
CA TYR A 375 14.70 31.11 20.67
C TYR A 375 13.53 30.40 21.33
N LEU A 376 13.42 29.07 21.15
CA LEU A 376 12.34 28.27 21.73
C LEU A 376 12.30 28.33 23.27
N ASP A 377 13.47 28.44 23.91
CA ASP A 377 13.56 28.66 25.37
C ASP A 377 12.90 29.98 25.78
N GLN A 378 13.06 31.04 24.99
CA GLN A 378 12.42 32.33 25.24
C GLN A 378 10.93 32.31 24.87
N ALA A 379 10.57 31.68 23.75
CA ALA A 379 9.20 31.62 23.23
C ALA A 379 8.22 31.05 24.27
N GLY A 380 8.62 30.02 25.02
CA GLY A 380 7.80 29.43 26.08
C GLY A 380 7.36 30.45 27.14
N THR A 381 8.22 31.41 27.50
CA THR A 381 7.87 32.46 28.47
C THR A 381 6.81 33.42 27.92
N ASN A 382 6.95 33.81 26.65
CA ASN A 382 5.99 34.71 25.99
C ASN A 382 4.61 34.04 25.86
N ILE A 383 4.58 32.76 25.52
CA ILE A 383 3.33 31.97 25.46
C ILE A 383 2.69 31.89 26.85
N GLN A 384 3.46 31.54 27.90
CA GLN A 384 2.95 31.48 29.28
C GLN A 384 2.37 32.81 29.76
N ASN A 385 2.93 33.94 29.36
CA ASN A 385 2.41 35.25 29.71
C ASN A 385 1.04 35.52 29.05
N ASN A 386 0.86 35.13 27.80
CA ASN A 386 -0.43 35.18 27.13
C ASN A 386 -1.46 34.24 27.78
N VAL A 387 -1.05 33.01 28.12
CA VAL A 387 -1.91 32.05 28.82
C VAL A 387 -2.40 32.62 30.15
N LYS A 388 -1.51 33.23 30.95
CA LYS A 388 -1.86 33.85 32.23
C LYS A 388 -2.89 34.98 32.06
N VAL A 389 -2.73 35.81 31.04
CA VAL A 389 -3.66 36.91 30.77
C VAL A 389 -5.02 36.37 30.32
N ALA A 390 -5.07 35.42 29.37
CA ALA A 390 -6.32 34.81 28.92
C ALA A 390 -7.06 34.12 30.09
N ALA A 391 -6.34 33.34 30.89
CA ALA A 391 -6.89 32.62 32.04
C ALA A 391 -7.44 33.56 33.12
N ALA A 392 -6.90 34.77 33.28
CA ALA A 392 -7.43 35.77 34.22
C ALA A 392 -8.85 36.23 33.85
N PHE A 393 -9.27 36.05 32.60
CA PHE A 393 -10.62 36.31 32.11
C PHE A 393 -11.42 35.02 31.83
N GLY A 394 -10.95 33.85 32.30
CA GLY A 394 -11.64 32.57 32.12
C GLY A 394 -11.52 31.96 30.71
N LEU A 395 -10.59 32.45 29.88
CA LEU A 395 -10.46 32.05 28.48
C LEU A 395 -9.21 31.20 28.20
N PRO A 396 -9.27 30.27 27.24
CA PRO A 396 -8.09 29.54 26.76
C PRO A 396 -7.25 30.39 25.79
N LEU A 397 -6.04 29.90 25.49
CA LEU A 397 -5.15 30.44 24.45
C LEU A 397 -4.89 29.39 23.37
N ASP A 398 -5.23 29.72 22.13
CA ASP A 398 -4.96 28.96 20.93
C ASP A 398 -3.85 29.63 20.08
N ALA A 399 -3.34 28.93 19.06
CA ALA A 399 -2.51 29.53 18.03
C ALA A 399 -3.30 29.62 16.72
N TYR A 400 -3.40 30.81 16.14
CA TYR A 400 -4.03 31.00 14.82
C TYR A 400 -3.04 30.75 13.67
N GLU A 401 -1.73 30.95 13.93
CA GLU A 401 -0.64 30.71 12.96
C GLU A 401 0.67 30.31 13.67
N ALA A 402 1.02 29.03 13.57
CA ALA A 402 2.21 28.43 14.17
C ALA A 402 3.21 27.95 13.10
N GLY A 403 4.47 27.80 13.51
CA GLY A 403 5.54 27.25 12.66
C GLY A 403 6.81 28.09 12.65
N GLN A 404 7.69 27.81 11.69
CA GLN A 404 8.94 28.52 11.48
C GLN A 404 8.70 29.90 10.85
N GLY A 405 9.45 30.93 11.25
CA GLY A 405 9.44 32.28 10.66
C GLY A 405 10.85 32.76 10.24
N LEU A 406 11.63 31.87 9.62
CA LEU A 406 13.07 32.01 9.32
C LEU A 406 13.35 32.87 8.07
N THR A 407 12.85 34.11 8.03
CA THR A 407 13.08 35.03 6.90
C THR A 407 14.49 35.63 6.98
N THR A 408 15.42 35.20 6.10
CA THR A 408 16.79 35.76 6.07
C THR A 408 17.28 36.04 4.64
N PRO A 409 17.78 37.25 4.33
CA PRO A 409 18.41 37.53 3.05
C PRO A 409 19.85 36.96 3.06
N SER A 410 20.10 35.96 2.21
CA SER A 410 21.43 35.53 1.75
C SER A 410 22.45 35.08 2.82
N SER A 411 22.34 33.84 3.32
CA SER A 411 23.47 33.11 3.95
C SER A 411 24.02 32.04 2.98
N ILE A 412 25.25 31.54 3.19
CA ILE A 412 25.86 30.46 2.38
C ILE A 412 25.14 29.11 2.52
N VAL A 413 24.24 28.99 3.50
CA VAL A 413 23.21 27.95 3.59
C VAL A 413 21.88 28.59 3.17
N THR A 414 21.26 28.10 2.09
CA THR A 414 19.92 28.56 1.68
C THR A 414 18.90 28.18 2.76
N THR A 415 17.90 29.04 3.05
CA THR A 415 16.87 28.71 4.07
C THR A 415 16.19 27.37 3.79
N GLN A 416 15.99 27.04 2.52
CA GLN A 416 15.46 25.74 2.11
C GLN A 416 16.29 24.56 2.64
N ALA A 417 17.62 24.64 2.57
CA ALA A 417 18.49 23.58 3.08
C ALA A 417 18.40 23.38 4.61
N ILE A 418 18.01 24.43 5.37
CA ILE A 418 17.71 24.28 6.80
C ILE A 418 16.34 23.62 7.02
N LEU A 419 15.35 23.99 6.23
CA LEU A 419 14.00 23.42 6.31
C LEU A 419 14.00 21.93 5.95
N ASP A 420 14.89 21.50 5.07
CA ASP A 420 15.06 20.11 4.63
C ASP A 420 16.07 19.32 5.50
N ASP A 421 16.77 19.97 6.44
CA ASP A 421 17.74 19.30 7.31
C ASP A 421 17.04 18.38 8.33
N PRO A 422 17.51 17.14 8.56
CA PRO A 422 16.88 16.19 9.47
C PRO A 422 16.62 16.68 10.89
N ARG A 423 17.43 17.63 11.38
CA ARG A 423 17.25 18.22 12.72
C ARG A 423 15.99 19.08 12.83
N MET A 424 15.37 19.40 11.69
CA MET A 424 14.14 20.18 11.65
C MET A 424 12.94 19.41 12.20
N TYR A 425 12.95 18.08 12.07
CA TYR A 425 11.98 17.17 12.70
C TYR A 425 11.94 17.35 14.23
N ASP A 426 13.10 17.26 14.88
CA ASP A 426 13.21 17.38 16.35
C ASP A 426 12.79 18.76 16.86
N VAL A 427 13.08 19.82 16.10
CA VAL A 427 12.72 21.20 16.48
C VAL A 427 11.20 21.40 16.43
N TYR A 428 10.50 20.88 15.42
CA TYR A 428 9.03 20.99 15.37
C TYR A 428 8.39 20.23 16.53
N LYS A 429 8.88 19.03 16.87
CA LYS A 429 8.42 18.27 18.06
C LYS A 429 8.69 19.02 19.36
N ARG A 430 9.88 19.62 19.50
CA ARG A 430 10.21 20.47 20.65
C ARG A 430 9.29 21.68 20.73
N TYR A 431 9.03 22.34 19.61
CA TYR A 431 8.18 23.53 19.54
C TYR A 431 6.74 23.22 19.98
N ILE A 432 6.15 22.13 19.50
CA ILE A 432 4.84 21.64 19.96
C ILE A 432 4.88 21.36 21.48
N SER A 433 5.94 20.72 21.98
CA SER A 433 6.11 20.48 23.42
C SER A 433 6.20 21.78 24.23
N VAL A 434 6.87 22.81 23.71
CA VAL A 434 6.97 24.13 24.34
C VAL A 434 5.60 24.79 24.43
N TRP A 435 4.80 24.75 23.35
CA TRP A 435 3.43 25.27 23.32
C TRP A 435 2.55 24.63 24.42
N GLN A 436 2.56 23.30 24.48
CA GLN A 436 1.76 22.55 25.44
C GLN A 436 2.18 22.78 26.89
N LYS A 437 3.50 22.74 27.16
CA LYS A 437 4.04 23.02 28.50
C LYS A 437 3.77 24.45 28.96
N ALA A 438 3.62 25.38 28.02
CA ALA A 438 3.25 26.75 28.32
C ALA A 438 1.76 26.92 28.65
N GLY A 439 0.92 25.92 28.39
CA GLY A 439 -0.52 25.93 28.65
C GLY A 439 -1.36 26.36 27.45
N GLY A 440 -0.80 26.35 26.23
CA GLY A 440 -1.58 26.53 25.01
C GLY A 440 -2.53 25.35 24.75
N ARG A 441 -3.69 25.62 24.15
CA ARG A 441 -4.74 24.64 23.86
C ARG A 441 -4.66 24.15 22.41
N THR A 442 -5.23 24.90 21.47
CA THR A 442 -5.19 24.54 20.03
C THR A 442 -3.98 25.17 19.34
N MET A 443 -3.41 24.51 18.33
CA MET A 443 -2.26 24.99 17.58
C MET A 443 -2.46 24.83 16.07
N ASP A 444 -2.80 25.92 15.38
CA ASP A 444 -2.97 25.89 13.93
C ASP A 444 -1.67 26.27 13.22
N PHE A 445 -1.15 25.38 12.37
CA PHE A 445 0.04 25.67 11.56
C PHE A 445 -0.28 26.61 10.40
N TYR A 446 0.63 27.54 10.08
CA TYR A 446 0.37 28.62 9.12
C TYR A 446 -0.05 28.13 7.73
N THR A 447 0.52 27.04 7.22
CA THR A 447 -0.03 26.43 6.00
C THR A 447 0.30 24.96 5.89
N TYR A 448 -0.64 24.21 5.33
CA TYR A 448 -0.48 22.81 4.96
C TYR A 448 0.61 22.63 3.88
N SER A 449 0.52 23.34 2.75
CA SER A 449 1.48 23.24 1.64
C SER A 449 2.18 24.56 1.31
N GLY A 450 3.39 24.46 0.75
CA GLY A 450 4.21 25.58 0.29
C GLY A 450 5.69 25.42 0.66
N ASP A 451 6.61 25.78 -0.24
CA ASP A 451 8.05 25.49 -0.08
C ASP A 451 8.64 26.08 1.21
N PHE A 452 8.31 27.35 1.51
CA PHE A 452 8.82 28.05 2.68
C PHE A 452 7.98 27.79 3.93
N TRP A 453 6.69 28.13 3.94
CA TRP A 453 5.88 28.06 5.17
C TRP A 453 5.17 26.72 5.38
N GLY A 454 5.04 25.87 4.35
CA GLY A 454 4.24 24.66 4.40
C GLY A 454 4.82 23.57 5.28
N LEU A 455 3.92 22.75 5.84
CA LEU A 455 4.28 21.46 6.41
C LEU A 455 4.77 20.51 5.32
N LYS A 456 4.13 20.51 4.14
CA LYS A 456 4.60 19.85 2.92
C LYS A 456 4.98 20.90 1.88
N SER A 457 5.86 20.57 0.93
CA SER A 457 6.12 21.47 -0.19
C SER A 457 4.92 21.53 -1.14
N ARG A 458 4.30 20.39 -1.44
CA ARG A 458 3.08 20.24 -2.27
C ARG A 458 2.15 19.19 -1.67
N VAL A 459 0.88 19.19 -2.06
CA VAL A 459 -0.12 18.15 -1.70
C VAL A 459 0.40 16.75 -2.01
N THR A 460 0.98 16.58 -3.21
CA THR A 460 1.46 15.29 -3.71
C THR A 460 2.81 14.85 -3.15
N SER A 461 3.46 15.69 -2.34
CA SER A 461 4.72 15.29 -1.71
C SER A 461 4.44 14.18 -0.68
N PRO A 462 5.27 13.15 -0.57
CA PRO A 462 5.01 12.05 0.39
C PRO A 462 5.24 12.44 1.86
N GLY A 463 5.93 13.55 2.13
CA GLY A 463 6.18 14.04 3.48
C GLY A 463 7.24 15.14 3.51
N SER A 464 7.64 15.54 4.71
CA SER A 464 8.73 16.46 4.97
C SER A 464 9.15 16.38 6.44
N GLN A 465 10.32 16.93 6.77
CA GLN A 465 10.77 17.07 8.17
C GLN A 465 9.72 17.69 9.10
N ARG A 466 8.96 18.66 8.58
CA ARG A 466 7.96 19.42 9.32
C ARG A 466 6.64 18.65 9.39
N TRP A 467 6.24 18.03 8.28
CA TRP A 467 5.05 17.20 8.18
C TRP A 467 5.13 16.00 9.13
N ASP A 468 6.18 15.18 9.02
CA ASP A 468 6.37 13.97 9.81
C ASP A 468 6.50 14.30 11.30
N ALA A 469 7.12 15.43 11.64
CA ALA A 469 7.19 15.90 13.03
C ALA A 469 5.80 16.21 13.60
N VAL A 470 4.93 16.86 12.81
CA VAL A 470 3.55 17.15 13.23
C VAL A 470 2.73 15.87 13.27
N VAL A 471 2.67 15.12 12.17
CA VAL A 471 1.90 13.88 12.04
C VAL A 471 2.27 12.86 13.12
N SER A 472 3.55 12.66 13.41
CA SER A 472 4.01 11.73 14.47
C SER A 472 3.52 12.09 15.88
N THR A 473 2.93 13.27 16.06
CA THR A 473 2.28 13.69 17.31
C THR A 473 0.75 13.60 17.28
N LEU A 474 0.16 13.55 16.08
CA LEU A 474 -1.29 13.53 15.83
C LEU A 474 -1.85 12.12 15.68
N VAL A 475 -1.13 11.21 15.03
CA VAL A 475 -1.60 9.83 14.76
C VAL A 475 -0.83 8.80 15.60
N PRO A 476 -1.34 7.56 15.78
CA PRO A 476 -0.60 6.51 16.46
C PRO A 476 0.65 6.14 15.64
N GLY A 477 1.72 5.69 16.32
CA GLY A 477 2.89 5.17 15.60
C GLY A 477 2.48 3.97 14.76
N GLY A 478 2.74 4.01 13.46
CA GLY A 478 2.33 2.93 12.55
C GLY A 478 1.16 3.25 11.63
N ASP A 479 0.46 4.38 11.83
CA ASP A 479 -0.63 4.82 10.95
C ASP A 479 -0.06 5.55 9.73
N ALA A 480 0.15 4.83 8.63
CA ALA A 480 0.72 5.36 7.38
C ALA A 480 -0.35 5.96 6.46
N ASN A 481 -1.59 5.49 6.54
CA ASN A 481 -2.68 5.98 5.71
C ASN A 481 -3.40 7.21 6.30
N LEU A 482 -3.06 7.60 7.53
CA LEU A 482 -3.55 8.77 8.27
C LEU A 482 -5.04 8.70 8.64
N ASP A 483 -5.61 7.51 8.74
CA ASP A 483 -7.04 7.32 9.05
C ASP A 483 -7.34 7.24 10.57
N GLY A 484 -6.31 7.38 11.41
CA GLY A 484 -6.38 7.33 12.86
C GLY A 484 -6.35 5.92 13.44
N LYS A 485 -6.21 4.89 12.61
CA LYS A 485 -6.10 3.48 13.01
C LYS A 485 -4.75 2.93 12.57
N VAL A 486 -4.33 1.86 13.24
CA VAL A 486 -3.17 1.07 12.80
C VAL A 486 -3.69 -0.32 12.49
N ASP A 487 -3.78 -0.63 11.21
CA ASP A 487 -4.37 -1.87 10.72
C ASP A 487 -3.58 -2.49 9.55
N PHE A 488 -4.23 -3.40 8.83
CA PHE A 488 -3.60 -4.11 7.73
C PHE A 488 -3.24 -3.19 6.55
N ALA A 489 -3.99 -2.11 6.32
CA ALA A 489 -3.70 -1.16 5.26
C ALA A 489 -2.36 -0.44 5.51
N ASP A 490 -2.07 -0.07 6.75
CA ASP A 490 -0.79 0.53 7.12
C ASP A 490 0.36 -0.45 6.96
N PHE A 491 0.13 -1.70 7.35
CA PHE A 491 1.10 -2.77 7.14
C PHE A 491 1.40 -2.93 5.64
N GLN A 492 0.40 -2.85 4.76
CA GLN A 492 0.62 -2.92 3.32
C GLN A 492 1.49 -1.75 2.81
N ILE A 493 1.30 -0.55 3.34
CA ILE A 493 2.11 0.63 3.00
C ILE A 493 3.55 0.46 3.47
N LEU A 494 3.76 0.09 4.75
CA LEU A 494 5.09 -0.19 5.28
C LEU A 494 5.76 -1.33 4.51
N ALA A 495 5.05 -2.42 4.24
CA ALA A 495 5.57 -3.57 3.52
C ALA A 495 5.97 -3.24 2.08
N ALA A 496 5.20 -2.37 1.41
CA ALA A 496 5.53 -1.88 0.07
C ALA A 496 6.81 -1.02 0.02
N ASN A 497 7.17 -0.40 1.15
CA ASN A 497 8.33 0.49 1.27
C ASN A 497 9.48 -0.11 2.09
N TYR A 498 9.35 -1.34 2.59
CA TYR A 498 10.32 -1.96 3.47
C TYR A 498 11.71 -2.11 2.82
N ASN A 499 12.75 -1.89 3.63
CA ASN A 499 14.16 -1.73 3.25
C ASN A 499 14.46 -0.57 2.29
N LEU A 500 13.51 0.33 2.02
CA LEU A 500 13.76 1.54 1.24
C LEU A 500 14.19 2.69 2.17
N ALA A 501 15.19 3.45 1.73
CA ALA A 501 15.60 4.70 2.35
C ALA A 501 14.96 5.91 1.64
N GLY A 502 15.01 7.09 2.25
CA GLY A 502 14.42 8.29 1.65
C GLY A 502 12.90 8.32 1.71
N ARG A 503 12.32 7.62 2.70
CA ARG A 503 10.89 7.50 2.91
C ARG A 503 10.44 8.42 4.03
N TRP A 504 9.16 8.73 4.00
CA TRP A 504 8.49 9.56 5.00
C TRP A 504 7.49 8.71 5.79
N TRP A 505 6.87 9.31 6.79
CA TRP A 505 5.86 8.70 7.65
C TRP A 505 4.77 7.96 6.86
N GLU A 506 4.16 8.62 5.87
CA GLU A 506 3.10 8.05 5.02
C GLU A 506 3.59 6.91 4.11
N GLN A 507 4.89 6.67 4.09
CA GLN A 507 5.54 5.56 3.39
C GLN A 507 6.08 4.51 4.37
N GLY A 508 5.82 4.63 5.67
CA GLY A 508 6.17 3.64 6.68
C GLY A 508 7.45 3.93 7.48
N ASP A 509 8.10 5.09 7.32
CA ASP A 509 9.22 5.49 8.19
C ASP A 509 8.65 6.15 9.45
N PHE A 510 8.29 5.32 10.44
CA PHE A 510 7.61 5.75 11.66
C PHE A 510 8.60 6.21 12.74
N ASN A 511 9.88 5.85 12.62
CA ASN A 511 10.93 6.26 13.55
C ASN A 511 11.74 7.48 13.05
N HIS A 512 11.52 7.90 11.80
CA HIS A 512 12.18 9.02 11.12
C HIS A 512 13.71 8.87 11.06
N ASP A 513 14.20 7.65 10.81
CA ASP A 513 15.62 7.35 10.61
C ASP A 513 16.04 7.34 9.13
N ASN A 514 15.13 7.76 8.25
CA ASN A 514 15.25 7.83 6.81
C ASN A 514 15.27 6.45 6.14
N LYS A 515 14.74 5.42 6.80
CA LYS A 515 14.57 4.06 6.30
C LYS A 515 13.23 3.51 6.79
N VAL A 516 12.66 2.60 6.01
CA VAL A 516 11.56 1.75 6.46
C VAL A 516 12.13 0.39 6.71
N ASP A 517 12.30 0.01 7.96
CA ASP A 517 12.92 -1.27 8.31
C ASP A 517 12.23 -1.96 9.49
N ARG A 518 12.96 -2.88 10.12
CA ARG A 518 12.43 -3.64 11.24
C ARG A 518 11.99 -2.75 12.40
N ALA A 519 12.69 -1.65 12.63
CA ALA A 519 12.35 -0.72 13.70
C ALA A 519 10.97 -0.10 13.45
N ASP A 520 10.63 0.23 12.21
CA ASP A 520 9.30 0.75 11.85
C ASP A 520 8.22 -0.33 11.93
N LEU A 521 8.53 -1.55 11.51
CA LEU A 521 7.61 -2.66 11.67
C LEU A 521 7.32 -2.90 13.16
N ASP A 522 8.33 -2.79 14.03
CA ASP A 522 8.14 -2.91 15.47
C ASP A 522 7.29 -1.75 16.03
N VAL A 523 7.40 -0.53 15.48
CA VAL A 523 6.49 0.60 15.80
C VAL A 523 5.05 0.28 15.38
N LEU A 524 4.85 -0.21 14.16
CA LEU A 524 3.51 -0.57 13.66
C LEU A 524 2.90 -1.71 14.47
N LEU A 525 3.65 -2.78 14.72
CA LEU A 525 3.19 -3.94 15.49
C LEU A 525 2.86 -3.59 16.95
N ALA A 526 3.52 -2.57 17.51
CA ALA A 526 3.21 -2.10 18.87
C ALA A 526 1.83 -1.42 18.96
N HIS A 527 1.28 -0.93 17.84
CA HIS A 527 0.03 -0.17 17.80
C HIS A 527 -1.07 -0.85 16.99
N ILE A 528 -0.76 -1.90 16.22
CA ILE A 528 -1.72 -2.58 15.38
C ILE A 528 -2.88 -3.17 16.19
N ASN A 529 -4.11 -2.92 15.73
CA ASN A 529 -5.30 -3.52 16.33
C ASN A 529 -5.44 -4.98 15.87
N ALA A 530 -4.75 -5.89 16.55
CA ALA A 530 -4.76 -7.32 16.22
C ALA A 530 -6.16 -7.94 16.20
N GLY A 531 -7.13 -7.39 16.94
CA GLY A 531 -8.53 -7.86 16.96
C GLY A 531 -9.33 -7.49 15.71
N ALA A 532 -8.82 -6.56 14.88
CA ALA A 532 -9.45 -6.15 13.62
C ALA A 532 -8.91 -6.94 12.41
N LEU A 533 -7.88 -7.78 12.58
CA LEU A 533 -7.26 -8.54 11.50
C LEU A 533 -8.01 -9.86 11.25
N THR A 534 -8.14 -10.24 9.98
CA THR A 534 -8.49 -11.63 9.62
C THR A 534 -7.30 -12.56 9.88
N ALA A 535 -7.57 -13.87 9.97
CA ALA A 535 -6.51 -14.88 10.12
C ALA A 535 -5.46 -14.81 9.00
N ASP A 536 -5.90 -14.55 7.76
CA ASP A 536 -5.01 -14.42 6.61
C ASP A 536 -4.16 -13.14 6.66
N GLN A 537 -4.75 -12.02 7.09
CA GLN A 537 -4.02 -10.76 7.29
C GLN A 537 -2.98 -10.90 8.40
N ALA A 538 -3.37 -11.48 9.54
CA ALA A 538 -2.44 -11.74 10.63
C ALA A 538 -1.30 -12.70 10.20
N ALA A 539 -1.62 -13.74 9.42
CA ALA A 539 -0.62 -14.66 8.87
C ALA A 539 0.35 -13.96 7.91
N GLN A 540 -0.13 -13.04 7.08
CA GLN A 540 0.73 -12.23 6.19
C GLN A 540 1.69 -11.35 6.99
N ILE A 541 1.21 -10.66 8.02
CA ILE A 541 2.05 -9.85 8.92
C ILE A 541 3.08 -10.71 9.64
N VAL A 542 2.69 -11.88 10.16
CA VAL A 542 3.60 -12.82 10.84
C VAL A 542 4.67 -13.34 9.89
N THR A 543 4.27 -13.73 8.67
CA THR A 543 5.19 -14.22 7.63
C THR A 543 6.19 -13.14 7.23
N PHE A 544 5.72 -11.89 7.12
CA PHE A 544 6.57 -10.73 6.83
C PHE A 544 7.52 -10.40 7.99
N ALA A 545 7.02 -10.43 9.23
CA ALA A 545 7.81 -10.15 10.42
C ALA A 545 8.84 -11.25 10.75
N GLN A 546 8.65 -12.48 10.27
CA GLN A 546 9.55 -13.62 10.51
C GLN A 546 9.46 -14.61 9.32
N PRO A 547 10.33 -14.49 8.29
CA PRO A 547 10.27 -15.35 7.09
C PRO A 547 10.54 -16.84 7.34
N SER A 548 10.86 -17.24 8.57
CA SER A 548 11.18 -18.63 8.96
C SER A 548 10.04 -19.35 9.69
N ALA A 549 8.90 -18.71 9.91
CA ALA A 549 7.78 -19.35 10.61
C ALA A 549 7.05 -20.30 9.64
N ILE A 550 7.27 -21.61 9.83
CA ILE A 550 6.38 -22.64 9.29
C ILE A 550 4.99 -22.37 9.87
N ALA A 551 4.06 -21.90 9.04
CA ALA A 551 2.64 -21.92 9.37
C ALA A 551 2.17 -23.39 9.39
N ALA A 552 2.28 -24.03 10.55
CA ALA A 552 1.63 -25.31 10.78
C ALA A 552 0.15 -25.04 11.05
N ASN A 553 -0.69 -25.06 10.01
CA ASN A 553 -2.13 -25.19 10.18
C ASN A 553 -2.43 -26.62 10.70
N GLN A 554 -2.28 -26.84 12.00
CA GLN A 554 -2.83 -28.00 12.67
C GLN A 554 -4.23 -27.67 13.17
N SER A 555 -5.23 -28.38 12.65
CA SER A 555 -6.52 -28.51 13.32
C SER A 555 -6.26 -29.08 14.73
N ILE A 556 -6.56 -28.33 15.78
CA ILE A 556 -6.61 -28.89 17.13
C ILE A 556 -8.02 -29.44 17.32
N GLU A 557 -8.17 -30.75 17.16
CA GLU A 557 -9.34 -31.44 17.70
C GLU A 557 -9.21 -31.48 19.23
N PHE A 558 -10.19 -30.93 19.94
CA PHE A 558 -10.38 -31.25 21.34
C PHE A 558 -10.89 -32.68 21.40
N GLU A 559 -10.02 -33.66 21.71
CA GLU A 559 -10.49 -34.99 22.07
C GLU A 559 -11.25 -34.88 23.41
N LEU A 560 -12.56 -34.66 23.32
CA LEU A 560 -13.49 -34.67 24.45
C LEU A 560 -13.74 -36.09 25.01
N PHE A 561 -13.14 -37.13 24.41
CA PHE A 561 -13.44 -38.51 24.72
C PHE A 561 -12.16 -39.28 25.02
N GLY A 562 -11.91 -39.56 26.30
CA GLY A 562 -10.79 -40.40 26.71
C GLY A 562 -10.81 -41.76 25.99
N ARG A 563 -9.68 -42.16 25.42
CA ARG A 563 -9.47 -43.50 24.87
C ARG A 563 -8.79 -44.38 25.92
N SER A 564 -9.24 -45.62 26.04
CA SER A 564 -8.60 -46.63 26.89
C SER A 564 -7.98 -47.72 26.01
N TYR A 565 -6.70 -48.05 26.24
CA TYR A 565 -6.09 -49.20 25.56
C TYR A 565 -6.64 -50.49 26.15
N VAL A 566 -7.03 -51.43 25.28
CA VAL A 566 -7.54 -52.74 25.71
C VAL A 566 -6.51 -53.49 26.56
N GLY A 567 -5.21 -53.37 26.24
CA GLY A 567 -4.13 -53.96 27.03
C GLY A 567 -4.02 -53.43 28.47
N ASP A 568 -4.55 -52.24 28.75
CA ASP A 568 -4.54 -51.62 30.07
C ASP A 568 -5.81 -51.93 30.89
N LEU A 569 -6.76 -52.70 30.32
CA LEU A 569 -7.99 -53.12 31.00
C LEU A 569 -7.81 -54.45 31.75
N ALA A 570 -8.58 -54.64 32.82
CA ALA A 570 -8.66 -55.91 33.52
C ALA A 570 -9.45 -56.93 32.69
N PHE A 571 -8.79 -57.99 32.21
CA PHE A 571 -9.43 -59.07 31.46
C PHE A 571 -10.17 -60.02 32.42
N GLY A 572 -11.39 -60.45 32.05
CA GLY A 572 -12.19 -61.36 32.86
C GLY A 572 -11.66 -62.81 32.84
N ASN A 573 -11.78 -63.53 33.96
CA ASN A 573 -11.30 -64.91 34.18
C ASN A 573 -11.97 -66.02 33.32
N GLY A 574 -12.68 -65.66 32.24
CA GLY A 574 -13.49 -66.57 31.44
C GLY A 574 -12.83 -66.94 30.10
N GLY A 575 -11.94 -67.92 30.10
CA GLY A 575 -11.48 -68.61 28.87
C GLY A 575 -10.41 -67.90 28.04
N VAL A 576 -9.55 -67.10 28.68
CA VAL A 576 -8.45 -66.36 28.03
C VAL A 576 -7.28 -67.32 27.77
N THR A 577 -6.89 -67.52 26.50
CA THR A 577 -5.55 -68.03 26.14
C THR A 577 -4.50 -67.06 26.66
N PRO A 578 -3.27 -67.46 27.06
CA PRO A 578 -2.30 -66.49 27.58
C PRO A 578 -2.15 -65.34 26.59
N ILE A 579 -2.33 -64.11 27.06
CA ILE A 579 -2.20 -62.90 26.26
C ILE A 579 -0.88 -62.24 26.63
N ALA A 580 -0.21 -61.70 25.62
CA ALA A 580 0.94 -60.82 25.82
C ALA A 580 0.44 -59.38 25.75
N VAL A 581 0.43 -58.70 26.90
CA VAL A 581 0.00 -57.30 26.98
C VAL A 581 1.15 -56.40 26.56
N ASN A 582 0.91 -55.54 25.57
CA ASN A 582 1.91 -54.63 24.99
C ASN A 582 3.18 -55.35 24.49
N ALA A 583 3.03 -56.61 24.07
CA ALA A 583 4.10 -57.46 23.58
C ALA A 583 3.57 -58.51 22.58
N THR A 584 4.44 -59.02 21.72
CA THR A 584 4.19 -60.17 20.84
C THR A 584 4.06 -61.44 21.66
N TYR A 585 3.12 -62.30 21.28
CA TYR A 585 2.96 -63.62 21.90
C TYR A 585 4.10 -64.59 21.53
N ASN A 586 4.81 -65.11 22.53
CA ASN A 586 5.90 -66.09 22.36
C ASN A 586 5.65 -67.43 23.08
N GLY A 587 4.41 -67.72 23.46
CA GLY A 587 4.05 -68.89 24.29
C GLY A 587 3.92 -68.58 25.79
N THR A 588 4.19 -67.36 26.23
CA THR A 588 4.05 -66.91 27.63
C THR A 588 3.27 -65.60 27.71
N ALA A 589 2.66 -65.33 28.87
CA ALA A 589 1.97 -64.05 29.12
C ALA A 589 2.93 -62.84 29.24
N SER A 590 4.23 -63.09 29.45
CA SER A 590 5.28 -62.06 29.46
C SER A 590 5.70 -61.57 28.07
N GLY A 591 5.37 -62.31 27.00
CA GLY A 591 5.71 -61.95 25.62
C GLY A 591 7.21 -62.04 25.28
N GLY A 592 7.55 -61.84 24.01
CA GLY A 592 8.91 -62.00 23.46
C GLY A 592 9.56 -60.75 22.86
N GLY A 593 8.90 -59.59 22.97
CA GLY A 593 9.26 -58.34 22.28
C GLY A 593 8.01 -57.49 22.05
N LEU A 594 8.15 -56.31 21.44
CA LEU A 594 7.01 -55.48 21.05
C LEU A 594 6.32 -56.05 19.80
N ALA A 595 4.99 -55.92 19.74
CA ALA A 595 4.17 -56.30 18.58
C ALA A 595 4.70 -55.65 17.30
N SER A 596 4.84 -56.42 16.22
CA SER A 596 5.29 -55.90 14.92
C SER A 596 4.40 -56.40 13.79
N LEU A 597 3.87 -55.48 12.99
CA LEU A 597 3.02 -55.81 11.85
C LEU A 597 3.48 -55.03 10.60
N GLY A 598 3.83 -55.75 9.53
CA GLY A 598 4.21 -55.15 8.25
C GLY A 598 5.49 -54.30 8.35
N GLY A 599 6.40 -54.67 9.25
CA GLY A 599 7.66 -53.95 9.51
C GLY A 599 7.52 -52.77 10.47
N VAL A 600 6.35 -52.54 11.07
CA VAL A 600 6.10 -51.45 12.02
C VAL A 600 5.92 -52.01 13.43
N VAL A 601 6.69 -51.47 14.39
CA VAL A 601 6.66 -51.87 15.80
C VAL A 601 5.64 -51.03 16.59
N TYR A 602 4.83 -51.67 17.42
CA TYR A 602 3.77 -51.05 18.24
C TYR A 602 4.04 -51.25 19.74
N ASN A 603 4.00 -50.16 20.50
CA ASN A 603 4.27 -50.18 21.94
C ASN A 603 3.03 -50.47 22.82
N LYS A 604 1.84 -50.59 22.21
CA LYS A 604 0.56 -50.83 22.87
C LYS A 604 -0.27 -51.81 22.06
N GLY A 605 -0.92 -52.76 22.72
CA GLY A 605 -1.78 -53.75 22.07
C GLY A 605 -1.92 -55.05 22.86
N VAL A 606 -2.56 -56.04 22.24
CA VAL A 606 -2.71 -57.38 22.78
C VAL A 606 -2.20 -58.40 21.77
N GLY A 607 -1.09 -59.07 22.09
CA GLY A 607 -0.55 -60.18 21.33
C GLY A 607 -1.18 -61.50 21.76
N VAL A 608 -1.56 -62.32 20.78
CA VAL A 608 -2.22 -63.62 20.96
C VAL A 608 -1.66 -64.67 20.00
N SER A 609 -2.11 -65.92 20.14
CA SER A 609 -1.89 -66.97 19.15
C SER A 609 -3.21 -67.48 18.61
N SER A 610 -3.31 -67.75 17.31
CA SER A 610 -4.49 -68.41 16.75
C SER A 610 -4.53 -69.89 17.19
N ASN A 611 -5.63 -70.48 17.66
CA ASN A 611 -6.94 -69.90 17.93
C ASN A 611 -6.97 -69.22 19.31
N SER A 612 -7.43 -67.98 19.38
CA SER A 612 -7.57 -67.22 20.64
C SER A 612 -8.90 -66.50 20.74
N LYS A 613 -9.26 -66.21 22.00
CA LYS A 613 -10.42 -65.42 22.37
C LYS A 613 -10.05 -64.55 23.57
N VAL A 614 -10.12 -63.24 23.40
CA VAL A 614 -9.93 -62.25 24.45
C VAL A 614 -11.29 -61.66 24.82
N VAL A 615 -11.65 -61.72 26.10
CA VAL A 615 -12.91 -61.19 26.63
C VAL A 615 -12.66 -59.82 27.25
N VAL A 616 -13.28 -58.78 26.67
CA VAL A 616 -13.14 -57.39 27.11
C VAL A 616 -14.49 -56.90 27.68
N PRO A 617 -14.59 -56.65 28.99
CA PRO A 617 -15.81 -56.13 29.60
C PRO A 617 -15.98 -54.66 29.23
N LEU A 618 -17.04 -54.35 28.46
CA LEU A 618 -17.36 -52.97 28.04
C LEU A 618 -18.40 -52.31 28.94
N ASN A 619 -19.28 -53.09 29.58
CA ASN A 619 -20.36 -52.61 30.46
C ASN A 619 -21.27 -51.52 29.83
N GLY A 620 -21.32 -51.40 28.49
CA GLY A 620 -22.02 -50.34 27.78
C GLY A 620 -21.33 -48.97 27.81
N ALA A 621 -20.12 -48.88 28.35
CA ALA A 621 -19.41 -47.62 28.61
C ALA A 621 -18.58 -47.09 27.43
N TYR A 622 -18.73 -47.65 26.23
CA TYR A 622 -17.91 -47.30 25.07
C TYR A 622 -18.74 -47.18 23.78
N THR A 623 -18.30 -46.35 22.83
CA THR A 623 -19.00 -46.08 21.56
C THR A 623 -18.37 -46.79 20.36
N SER A 624 -17.04 -46.86 20.30
CA SER A 624 -16.29 -47.57 19.26
C SER A 624 -15.08 -48.32 19.82
N PHE A 625 -14.68 -49.35 19.08
CA PHE A 625 -13.46 -50.14 19.25
C PHE A 625 -12.63 -50.03 17.97
N ASP A 626 -11.38 -49.61 18.08
CA ASP A 626 -10.46 -49.52 16.95
C ASP A 626 -9.15 -50.27 17.22
N ALA A 627 -8.57 -50.86 16.17
CA ALA A 627 -7.31 -51.60 16.26
C ALA A 627 -6.59 -51.70 14.91
N ILE A 628 -5.31 -52.05 14.96
CA ILE A 628 -4.50 -52.50 13.82
C ILE A 628 -4.31 -54.00 14.00
N ILE A 629 -4.80 -54.79 13.04
CA ILE A 629 -4.81 -56.26 13.13
C ILE A 629 -3.87 -56.89 12.11
N GLY A 630 -3.25 -58.01 12.48
CA GLY A 630 -2.43 -58.81 11.57
C GLY A 630 -1.70 -59.95 12.25
N VAL A 631 -1.11 -60.83 11.45
CA VAL A 631 -0.17 -61.86 11.93
C VAL A 631 1.16 -61.17 12.23
N ASP A 632 1.71 -61.38 13.43
CA ASP A 632 2.93 -60.70 13.89
C ASP A 632 4.15 -61.10 13.03
N ASP A 633 5.05 -60.15 12.78
CA ASP A 633 6.23 -60.32 11.92
C ASP A 633 7.27 -61.31 12.50
N SER A 634 7.16 -61.70 13.76
CA SER A 634 7.91 -62.82 14.37
C SER A 634 7.53 -64.16 13.76
N ALA A 635 6.34 -64.28 13.16
CA ALA A 635 6.02 -65.37 12.26
C ALA A 635 6.77 -65.14 10.94
N GLY A 636 7.49 -66.15 10.44
CA GLY A 636 8.21 -66.04 9.16
C GLY A 636 7.28 -65.59 8.02
N ALA A 637 7.78 -64.80 7.07
CA ALA A 637 6.98 -64.25 5.98
C ALA A 637 6.16 -65.34 5.24
N GLY A 638 4.86 -65.09 5.05
CA GLY A 638 3.92 -66.05 4.44
C GLY A 638 3.42 -67.16 5.37
N VAL A 639 3.85 -67.19 6.64
CA VAL A 639 3.40 -68.17 7.64
C VAL A 639 2.11 -67.69 8.32
N GLY A 640 1.25 -68.66 8.65
CA GLY A 640 -0.01 -68.44 9.36
C GLY A 640 -1.13 -67.92 8.47
N LYS A 641 -2.34 -68.46 8.66
CA LYS A 641 -3.56 -67.93 8.05
C LYS A 641 -4.57 -67.67 9.16
N SER A 642 -4.70 -66.41 9.52
CA SER A 642 -5.54 -65.97 10.64
C SER A 642 -6.67 -65.06 10.15
N VAL A 643 -7.86 -65.25 10.72
CA VAL A 643 -9.02 -64.36 10.55
C VAL A 643 -9.34 -63.75 11.90
N PHE A 644 -9.52 -62.44 11.91
CA PHE A 644 -9.85 -61.64 13.09
C PHE A 644 -11.35 -61.36 13.10
N GLN A 645 -12.00 -61.57 14.24
CA GLN A 645 -13.40 -61.23 14.45
C GLN A 645 -13.57 -60.40 15.70
N VAL A 646 -14.43 -59.38 15.60
CA VAL A 646 -14.91 -58.59 16.73
C VAL A 646 -16.37 -58.97 16.96
N ILE A 647 -16.70 -59.47 18.15
CA ILE A 647 -18.04 -59.97 18.48
C ILE A 647 -18.55 -59.23 19.71
N GLY A 648 -19.66 -58.50 19.59
CA GLY A 648 -20.32 -57.81 20.70
C GLY A 648 -21.57 -58.55 21.15
N ASP A 649 -21.64 -58.92 22.44
CA ASP A 649 -22.79 -59.62 23.05
C ASP A 649 -23.32 -60.82 22.22
N GLY A 650 -22.41 -61.59 21.62
CA GLY A 650 -22.73 -62.77 20.79
C GLY A 650 -22.98 -62.49 19.30
N LYS A 651 -23.01 -61.23 18.87
CA LYS A 651 -23.15 -60.83 17.46
C LYS A 651 -21.80 -60.48 16.84
N ILE A 652 -21.46 -61.08 15.70
CA ILE A 652 -20.28 -60.68 14.92
C ILE A 652 -20.49 -59.26 14.40
N LEU A 653 -19.61 -58.35 14.79
CA LEU A 653 -19.61 -56.94 14.38
C LEU A 653 -18.61 -56.69 13.25
N TYR A 654 -17.52 -57.47 13.21
CA TYR A 654 -16.50 -57.39 12.16
C TYR A 654 -15.87 -58.76 11.90
N THR A 655 -15.47 -59.02 10.66
CA THR A 655 -14.64 -60.17 10.25
C THR A 655 -13.65 -59.71 9.19
N SER A 656 -12.36 -59.98 9.39
CA SER A 656 -11.31 -59.64 8.43
C SER A 656 -11.27 -60.61 7.24
N ALA A 657 -10.58 -60.22 6.17
CA ALA A 657 -10.04 -61.19 5.22
C ALA A 657 -9.01 -62.11 5.89
N VAL A 658 -8.60 -63.20 5.22
CA VAL A 658 -7.51 -64.06 5.71
C VAL A 658 -6.19 -63.29 5.65
N MET A 659 -5.49 -63.21 6.78
CA MET A 659 -4.23 -62.48 6.92
C MET A 659 -3.06 -63.45 7.13
N THR A 660 -1.88 -63.10 6.60
CA THR A 660 -0.63 -63.86 6.70
C THR A 660 0.53 -62.95 7.15
N ALA A 661 1.57 -63.50 7.76
CA ALA A 661 2.74 -62.71 8.15
C ALA A 661 3.40 -62.03 6.94
N GLY A 662 3.77 -60.75 7.07
CA GLY A 662 4.33 -59.92 5.99
C GLY A 662 3.31 -59.32 5.01
N SER A 663 2.00 -59.60 5.17
CA SER A 663 0.96 -58.85 4.47
C SER A 663 0.67 -57.51 5.17
N SER A 664 0.15 -56.51 4.44
CA SER A 664 -0.18 -55.22 5.03
C SER A 664 -1.20 -55.39 6.17
N PRO A 665 -0.95 -54.82 7.37
CA PRO A 665 -1.92 -54.88 8.46
C PRO A 665 -3.21 -54.12 8.09
N ALA A 666 -4.32 -54.51 8.72
CA ALA A 666 -5.61 -53.87 8.49
C ALA A 666 -5.98 -52.97 9.67
N VAL A 667 -6.43 -51.75 9.38
CA VAL A 667 -7.00 -50.84 10.38
C VAL A 667 -8.50 -51.06 10.45
N ILE A 668 -9.03 -51.23 11.66
CA ILE A 668 -10.46 -51.48 11.89
C ILE A 668 -11.02 -50.45 12.85
N ASP A 669 -12.27 -50.04 12.61
CA ASP A 669 -13.11 -49.23 13.51
C ASP A 669 -14.50 -49.89 13.55
N VAL A 670 -14.92 -50.30 14.74
CA VAL A 670 -16.11 -51.11 14.98
C VAL A 670 -16.99 -50.41 16.01
N ALA A 671 -18.24 -50.10 15.64
CA ALA A 671 -19.20 -49.53 16.57
C ALA A 671 -19.59 -50.54 17.66
N VAL A 672 -19.42 -50.15 18.94
CA VAL A 672 -19.72 -50.99 20.12
C VAL A 672 -20.67 -50.31 21.11
N LYS A 673 -21.39 -49.27 20.67
CA LYS A 673 -22.37 -48.55 21.50
C LYS A 673 -23.39 -49.51 22.11
N GLY A 674 -23.47 -49.53 23.44
CA GLY A 674 -24.41 -50.37 24.20
C GLY A 674 -23.97 -51.83 24.37
N VAL A 675 -22.84 -52.24 23.79
CA VAL A 675 -22.28 -53.59 23.96
C VAL A 675 -21.75 -53.74 25.38
N LYS A 676 -22.11 -54.83 26.06
CA LYS A 676 -21.66 -55.13 27.43
C LYS A 676 -20.38 -55.96 27.44
N THR A 677 -20.24 -56.90 26.53
CA THR A 677 -19.06 -57.77 26.40
C THR A 677 -18.57 -57.78 24.95
N LEU A 678 -17.30 -57.44 24.75
CA LEU A 678 -16.62 -57.53 23.46
C LEU A 678 -15.68 -58.73 23.45
N LEU A 679 -15.74 -59.54 22.40
CA LEU A 679 -14.81 -60.65 22.16
C LEU A 679 -13.91 -60.30 20.98
N LEU A 680 -12.60 -60.38 21.19
CA LEU A 680 -11.60 -60.31 20.14
C LEU A 680 -11.13 -61.74 19.85
N VAL A 681 -11.47 -62.25 18.68
CA VAL A 681 -11.26 -63.65 18.30
C VAL A 681 -10.32 -63.73 17.12
N VAL A 682 -9.33 -64.62 17.21
CA VAL A 682 -8.45 -64.95 16.08
C VAL A 682 -8.55 -66.43 15.79
N THR A 683 -8.91 -66.81 14.56
CA THR A 683 -9.05 -68.22 14.15
C THR A 683 -8.15 -68.61 12.99
N THR A 684 -7.60 -69.82 13.02
CA THR A 684 -6.92 -70.46 11.88
C THR A 684 -7.92 -70.97 10.84
N THR A 685 -7.70 -70.70 9.55
CA THR A 685 -8.56 -71.23 8.45
C THR A 685 -8.05 -72.56 7.88
N GLY A 686 -8.98 -73.50 7.61
CA GLY A 686 -8.88 -74.67 6.72
C GLY A 686 -7.50 -75.26 6.43
N GLY A 687 -7.04 -76.20 7.27
CA GLY A 687 -5.92 -77.12 6.99
C GLY A 687 -4.53 -76.73 7.52
N ALA A 688 -4.38 -75.58 8.19
CA ALA A 688 -3.12 -75.19 8.84
C ALA A 688 -2.98 -75.83 10.23
N SER A 689 -1.82 -76.44 10.54
CA SER A 689 -1.57 -77.24 11.75
C SER A 689 -0.77 -76.53 12.85
N ALA A 690 -0.45 -75.23 12.72
CA ALA A 690 0.32 -74.50 13.72
C ALA A 690 -0.32 -73.17 14.12
N ALA A 691 -0.45 -72.98 15.43
CA ALA A 691 -0.85 -71.73 16.06
C ALA A 691 0.15 -70.62 15.68
N THR A 692 -0.34 -69.46 15.24
CA THR A 692 0.54 -68.34 14.81
C THR A 692 0.36 -67.09 15.66
N PRO A 693 1.46 -66.41 16.06
CA PRO A 693 1.41 -65.10 16.70
C PRO A 693 0.60 -64.09 15.88
N ALA A 694 -0.30 -63.38 16.53
CA ALA A 694 -1.23 -62.46 15.92
C ALA A 694 -1.49 -61.31 16.90
N ASP A 695 -1.58 -60.08 16.39
CA ASP A 695 -1.70 -58.90 17.25
C ASP A 695 -2.96 -58.11 16.97
N TRP A 696 -3.55 -57.63 18.07
CA TRP A 696 -4.45 -56.49 18.11
C TRP A 696 -3.63 -55.27 18.53
N ALA A 697 -2.81 -54.75 17.63
CA ALA A 697 -1.95 -53.59 17.87
C ALA A 697 -2.80 -52.31 17.99
N MET A 698 -2.41 -51.40 18.89
CA MET A 698 -3.15 -50.16 19.17
C MET A 698 -4.65 -50.38 19.44
N ALA A 699 -5.03 -51.52 20.03
CA ALA A 699 -6.41 -51.82 20.37
C ALA A 699 -6.94 -50.83 21.41
N ARG A 700 -7.91 -49.99 21.03
CA ARG A 700 -8.45 -48.87 21.80
C ARG A 700 -9.97 -48.92 21.87
N LEU A 701 -10.51 -48.40 22.97
CA LEU A 701 -11.93 -48.18 23.18
C LEU A 701 -12.19 -46.71 23.46
N VAL A 702 -13.23 -46.15 22.83
CA VAL A 702 -13.65 -44.75 23.02
C VAL A 702 -14.76 -44.69 24.07
N ASN A 703 -14.54 -43.95 25.17
CA ASN A 703 -15.52 -43.83 26.26
C ASN A 703 -16.87 -43.27 25.77
N SER A 704 -17.97 -43.81 26.28
CA SER A 704 -19.35 -43.34 26.05
C SER A 704 -19.72 -42.33 27.14
N PRO A 705 -19.84 -41.03 26.82
CA PRO A 705 -20.47 -40.08 27.72
C PRO A 705 -21.99 -40.28 27.71
N SER A 706 -22.61 -40.10 28.87
CA SER A 706 -24.03 -39.80 28.98
C SER A 706 -24.36 -38.58 28.11
N THR A 707 -25.13 -38.81 27.05
CA THR A 707 -25.91 -37.85 26.25
C THR A 707 -25.53 -36.36 26.36
N SER A 708 -24.78 -35.87 25.37
CA SER A 708 -25.09 -34.71 24.50
C SER A 708 -23.81 -33.96 24.10
N ALA A 709 -23.67 -33.71 22.80
CA ALA A 709 -22.68 -32.78 22.27
C ALA A 709 -22.95 -31.37 22.85
N VAL A 710 -21.93 -30.73 23.43
CA VAL A 710 -21.97 -29.32 23.81
C VAL A 710 -20.69 -28.66 23.31
N SER A 711 -20.84 -27.61 22.52
CA SER A 711 -19.73 -26.72 22.13
C SER A 711 -19.13 -26.04 23.37
N PRO A 712 -17.82 -25.77 23.42
CA PRO A 712 -17.23 -25.03 24.53
C PRO A 712 -17.89 -23.65 24.66
N THR A 713 -18.24 -23.24 25.89
CA THR A 713 -18.86 -21.93 26.16
C THR A 713 -17.84 -20.81 26.39
N LYS A 714 -16.55 -21.15 26.58
CA LYS A 714 -15.47 -20.17 26.81
C LYS A 714 -14.09 -20.75 26.48
N LEU A 715 -13.29 -20.03 25.69
CA LEU A 715 -11.85 -20.29 25.50
C LEU A 715 -11.02 -19.22 26.21
N ALA A 716 -9.92 -19.61 26.85
CA ALA A 716 -8.97 -18.72 27.52
C ALA A 716 -7.54 -19.07 27.10
N TRP A 717 -6.88 -18.16 26.39
CA TRP A 717 -5.53 -18.34 25.87
C TRP A 717 -4.48 -17.70 26.80
N THR A 718 -3.28 -18.27 26.87
CA THR A 718 -2.13 -17.73 27.62
C THR A 718 -0.83 -18.09 26.90
N VAL A 719 0.03 -17.12 26.66
CA VAL A 719 1.38 -17.34 26.09
C VAL A 719 2.41 -17.05 27.16
N THR A 720 3.40 -17.93 27.31
CA THR A 720 4.59 -17.67 28.11
C THR A 720 5.85 -17.68 27.25
N LYS A 721 6.85 -16.88 27.61
CA LYS A 721 8.21 -16.88 27.05
C LYS A 721 9.19 -17.19 28.15
N ASN A 722 9.92 -18.31 28.03
CA ASN A 722 10.82 -18.81 29.06
C ASN A 722 10.16 -18.86 30.45
N GLY A 723 8.86 -19.20 30.51
CA GLY A 723 8.06 -19.29 31.73
C GLY A 723 7.36 -17.99 32.19
N ASN A 724 7.66 -16.83 31.61
CA ASN A 724 6.98 -15.57 31.94
C ASN A 724 5.78 -15.33 31.03
N ILE A 725 4.62 -14.96 31.59
CA ILE A 725 3.42 -14.64 30.79
C ILE A 725 3.70 -13.42 29.91
N VAL A 726 3.50 -13.59 28.61
CA VAL A 726 3.61 -12.53 27.59
C VAL A 726 2.24 -11.92 27.32
N THR A 727 1.20 -12.74 27.22
CA THR A 727 -0.18 -12.29 26.98
C THR A 727 -1.21 -13.34 27.39
N SER A 728 -2.45 -12.92 27.61
CA SER A 728 -3.61 -13.78 27.88
C SER A 728 -4.89 -13.14 27.35
N THR A 729 -5.82 -13.92 26.81
CA THR A 729 -7.09 -13.41 26.25
C THR A 729 -8.21 -14.45 26.30
N ASN A 730 -9.47 -14.03 26.13
CA ASN A 730 -10.64 -14.91 26.10
C ASN A 730 -11.41 -14.73 24.78
N VAL A 731 -10.90 -15.32 23.70
CA VAL A 731 -11.43 -15.21 22.34
C VAL A 731 -11.49 -16.58 21.67
N ASP A 732 -12.40 -16.73 20.71
CA ASP A 732 -12.63 -18.00 20.01
C ASP A 732 -11.42 -18.41 19.13
N SER A 733 -10.64 -17.43 18.67
CA SER A 733 -9.38 -17.61 17.96
C SER A 733 -8.33 -16.63 18.47
N PHE A 734 -7.08 -17.06 18.55
CA PHE A 734 -5.99 -16.26 19.10
C PHE A 734 -4.71 -16.44 18.29
N VAL A 735 -4.13 -15.32 17.87
CA VAL A 735 -2.84 -15.24 17.15
C VAL A 735 -1.89 -14.40 17.99
N PHE A 736 -0.66 -14.86 18.15
CA PHE A 736 0.40 -14.11 18.83
C PHE A 736 1.68 -14.12 17.98
N ILE A 737 2.47 -13.06 18.10
CA ILE A 737 3.75 -12.92 17.39
C ILE A 737 4.90 -13.08 18.40
N PRO A 738 5.83 -14.04 18.21
CA PRO A 738 6.99 -14.19 19.09
C PRO A 738 7.94 -12.98 19.03
N SER A 739 8.29 -12.39 20.18
CA SER A 739 9.25 -11.28 20.28
C SER A 739 10.70 -11.78 20.42
N GLY A 740 11.28 -12.25 19.31
CA GLY A 740 12.68 -12.71 19.25
C GLY A 740 12.91 -14.14 19.76
N ALA A 741 14.16 -14.60 19.66
CA ALA A 741 14.54 -15.99 19.97
C ALA A 741 14.24 -16.39 21.43
N GLY A 742 13.82 -17.64 21.61
CA GLY A 742 13.42 -18.17 22.92
C GLY A 742 12.37 -19.27 22.80
N ASN A 743 12.04 -19.86 23.93
CA ASN A 743 11.01 -20.89 24.01
C ASN A 743 9.68 -20.27 24.43
N TYR A 744 8.66 -20.41 23.58
CA TYR A 744 7.31 -19.93 23.84
C TYR A 744 6.40 -21.11 24.13
N VAL A 745 5.52 -20.98 25.13
CA VAL A 745 4.47 -21.97 25.38
C VAL A 745 3.13 -21.28 25.24
N VAL A 746 2.37 -21.67 24.23
CA VAL A 746 1.00 -21.19 23.96
C VAL A 746 0.03 -22.17 24.59
N SER A 747 -0.85 -21.71 25.45
CA SER A 747 -1.85 -22.53 26.13
C SER A 747 -3.26 -22.03 25.83
N VAL A 748 -4.20 -22.96 25.65
CA VAL A 748 -5.64 -22.68 25.56
C VAL A 748 -6.39 -23.51 26.58
N GLN A 749 -7.27 -22.88 27.35
CA GLN A 749 -8.18 -23.51 28.29
C GLN A 749 -9.62 -23.37 27.78
N ALA A 750 -10.24 -24.49 27.44
CA ALA A 750 -11.66 -24.57 27.13
C ALA A 750 -12.46 -24.82 28.41
N THR A 751 -13.60 -24.12 28.57
CA THR A 751 -14.57 -24.36 29.65
C THR A 751 -15.93 -24.70 29.06
N ASP A 752 -16.54 -25.80 29.50
CA ASP A 752 -17.88 -26.20 29.07
C ASP A 752 -18.99 -25.49 29.87
N ALA A 753 -20.24 -25.71 29.45
CA ALA A 753 -21.43 -25.11 30.06
C ALA A 753 -21.67 -25.53 31.53
N TYR A 754 -20.96 -26.55 32.01
CA TYR A 754 -21.04 -27.06 33.39
C TYR A 754 -19.81 -26.66 34.23
N GLY A 755 -18.91 -25.85 33.66
CA GLY A 755 -17.71 -25.34 34.33
C GLY A 755 -16.52 -26.27 34.30
N ALA A 756 -16.56 -27.40 33.57
CA ALA A 756 -15.41 -28.28 33.41
C ALA A 756 -14.38 -27.64 32.47
N LYS A 757 -13.09 -27.77 32.82
CA LYS A 757 -11.99 -27.09 32.14
C LYS A 757 -11.00 -28.09 31.54
N ALA A 758 -10.56 -27.84 30.32
CA ALA A 758 -9.49 -28.60 29.66
C ALA A 758 -8.44 -27.63 29.10
N THR A 759 -7.16 -27.87 29.39
CA THR A 759 -6.05 -27.04 28.89
C THR A 759 -5.15 -27.82 27.95
N ARG A 760 -4.77 -27.20 26.83
CA ARG A 760 -3.74 -27.68 25.90
C ARG A 760 -2.63 -26.64 25.80
N SER A 761 -1.41 -27.11 25.59
CA SER A 761 -0.25 -26.25 25.38
C SER A 761 0.57 -26.74 24.19
N VAL A 762 1.12 -25.82 23.42
CA VAL A 762 2.09 -26.07 22.35
C VAL A 762 3.35 -25.29 22.68
N GLU A 763 4.49 -25.98 22.59
CA GLU A 763 5.81 -25.41 22.75
C GLU A 763 6.34 -24.98 21.37
N VAL A 764 6.77 -23.73 21.25
CA VAL A 764 7.26 -23.09 20.04
C VAL A 764 8.68 -22.59 20.32
N ASN A 765 9.66 -23.34 19.81
CA ASN A 765 11.07 -22.98 19.92
C ASN A 765 11.44 -22.06 18.76
N VAL A 766 11.69 -20.78 19.05
CA VAL A 766 12.08 -19.78 18.04
C VAL A 766 13.61 -19.66 18.04
N THR A 767 14.24 -20.17 16.99
CA THR A 767 15.69 -20.07 16.73
C THR A 767 16.02 -18.93 15.76
N ALA A 768 17.22 -18.36 15.83
CA ALA A 768 17.70 -17.41 14.82
C ALA A 768 17.78 -18.08 13.44
N ALA A 769 17.29 -17.41 12.39
CA ALA A 769 17.21 -17.95 11.04
C ALA A 769 18.60 -18.07 10.37
N SER A 770 18.90 -19.22 9.76
CA SER A 770 19.95 -19.35 8.73
C SER A 770 19.38 -20.08 7.51
N THR A 771 19.28 -19.41 6.36
CA THR A 771 18.95 -20.05 5.08
C THR A 771 20.24 -20.42 4.33
N ALA A 772 20.28 -21.62 3.72
CA ALA A 772 21.44 -22.08 2.98
C ALA A 772 21.67 -21.23 1.71
N THR A 773 22.76 -20.46 1.69
CA THR A 773 23.13 -19.62 0.55
C THR A 773 23.62 -20.47 -0.63
N SER A 774 23.10 -20.23 -1.84
CA SER A 774 23.49 -20.93 -3.07
C SER A 774 23.52 -19.99 -4.29
N ALA A 775 24.28 -20.36 -5.32
CA ALA A 775 24.32 -19.68 -6.61
C ALA A 775 24.47 -20.70 -7.74
N LYS A 776 23.58 -20.66 -8.73
CA LYS A 776 23.62 -21.52 -9.93
C LYS A 776 23.66 -20.65 -11.18
N PHE A 777 24.73 -20.79 -11.97
CA PHE A 777 24.86 -20.06 -13.23
C PHE A 777 23.75 -20.46 -14.23
N ALA A 778 23.07 -19.46 -14.77
CA ALA A 778 21.92 -19.62 -15.67
C ALA A 778 22.29 -19.41 -17.15
N GLY A 779 23.31 -18.61 -17.46
CA GLY A 779 23.76 -18.40 -18.84
C GLY A 779 24.34 -17.02 -19.12
N THR A 780 24.54 -16.73 -20.41
CA THR A 780 24.98 -15.43 -20.93
C THR A 780 24.09 -14.96 -22.07
N ASP A 781 23.93 -13.64 -22.21
CA ASP A 781 23.19 -13.03 -23.31
C ASP A 781 23.94 -11.83 -23.89
N ALA A 782 24.35 -11.93 -25.15
CA ALA A 782 25.00 -10.86 -25.90
C ALA A 782 24.05 -10.19 -26.93
N SER A 783 22.83 -10.70 -27.07
CA SER A 783 21.86 -10.27 -28.07
C SER A 783 21.06 -9.04 -27.61
N THR A 784 20.68 -9.00 -26.32
CA THR A 784 19.91 -7.89 -25.73
C THR A 784 20.71 -6.58 -25.67
N ARG A 785 22.05 -6.68 -25.54
CA ARG A 785 22.95 -5.52 -25.39
C ARG A 785 22.43 -4.54 -24.32
N GLY A 786 22.52 -3.23 -24.52
CA GLY A 786 22.06 -2.26 -23.53
C GLY A 786 20.53 -2.07 -23.50
N SER A 787 19.75 -2.80 -24.31
CA SER A 787 18.28 -2.70 -24.37
C SER A 787 17.60 -3.55 -23.30
N TRP A 788 17.94 -3.30 -22.03
CA TRP A 788 17.53 -4.14 -20.91
C TRP A 788 16.04 -4.04 -20.56
N LYS A 789 15.40 -2.90 -20.83
CA LYS A 789 14.01 -2.65 -20.43
C LYS A 789 13.09 -3.69 -21.05
N GLY A 790 12.40 -4.46 -20.21
CA GLY A 790 11.52 -5.54 -20.65
C GLY A 790 12.18 -6.89 -20.87
N ALA A 791 13.50 -6.99 -20.78
CA ALA A 791 14.22 -8.26 -20.85
C ALA A 791 14.90 -8.62 -19.53
N TYR A 792 15.36 -7.61 -18.77
CA TYR A 792 16.01 -7.76 -17.48
C TYR A 792 15.53 -6.69 -16.52
N GLY A 793 15.63 -6.97 -15.23
CA GLY A 793 15.37 -6.02 -14.15
C GLY A 793 13.91 -5.67 -13.95
N GLY A 794 12.99 -6.58 -14.30
CA GLY A 794 11.56 -6.41 -14.05
C GLY A 794 11.25 -6.30 -12.56
N ALA A 795 12.03 -6.99 -11.71
CA ALA A 795 11.90 -6.86 -10.26
C ALA A 795 12.71 -5.70 -9.69
N GLY A 796 13.88 -5.43 -10.29
CA GLY A 796 14.71 -4.30 -9.95
C GLY A 796 16.00 -4.23 -10.76
N TYR A 797 16.67 -3.09 -10.72
CA TYR A 797 17.90 -2.84 -11.46
C TYR A 797 18.76 -1.79 -10.76
N SER A 798 20.02 -1.74 -11.13
CA SER A 798 20.98 -0.72 -10.71
C SER A 798 21.96 -0.48 -11.83
N LEU A 799 21.99 0.75 -12.32
CA LEU A 799 22.85 1.13 -13.44
C LEU A 799 23.99 1.98 -12.90
N ALA A 800 25.22 1.72 -13.34
CA ALA A 800 26.38 2.46 -12.88
C ALA A 800 26.24 3.95 -13.20
N GLY A 801 26.24 4.81 -12.18
CA GLY A 801 26.10 6.27 -12.35
C GLY A 801 24.66 6.76 -12.53
N SER A 802 23.64 5.91 -12.31
CA SER A 802 22.24 6.30 -12.35
C SER A 802 21.47 5.84 -11.11
N VAL A 803 20.17 6.12 -11.08
CA VAL A 803 19.28 5.67 -10.00
C VAL A 803 19.08 4.16 -10.07
N ALA A 804 18.95 3.53 -8.90
CA ALA A 804 18.63 2.12 -8.75
C ALA A 804 17.18 1.96 -8.28
N SER A 805 16.57 0.83 -8.62
CA SER A 805 15.24 0.42 -8.18
C SER A 805 15.34 -1.02 -7.72
N TYR A 806 15.20 -1.31 -6.43
CA TYR A 806 15.30 -2.68 -5.92
C TYR A 806 13.97 -3.13 -5.31
N PRO A 807 13.60 -4.41 -5.45
CA PRO A 807 12.48 -4.98 -4.72
C PRO A 807 12.84 -5.09 -3.23
N SER A 808 11.85 -4.94 -2.34
CA SER A 808 12.04 -4.90 -0.88
C SER A 808 12.70 -6.17 -0.30
N TYR A 809 12.59 -7.30 -1.00
CA TYR A 809 13.22 -8.55 -0.59
C TYR A 809 14.71 -8.62 -0.92
N SER A 810 15.28 -7.69 -1.70
CA SER A 810 16.69 -7.72 -2.09
C SER A 810 17.51 -6.58 -1.47
N PHE A 811 18.79 -6.87 -1.23
CA PHE A 811 19.80 -5.92 -0.85
C PHE A 811 20.91 -5.97 -1.90
N VAL A 812 21.34 -4.81 -2.40
CA VAL A 812 22.46 -4.70 -3.34
C VAL A 812 23.35 -3.53 -2.94
N GLN A 813 24.64 -3.80 -2.72
CA GLN A 813 25.63 -2.77 -2.42
C GLN A 813 26.90 -2.96 -3.24
N VAL A 814 27.32 -1.93 -3.98
CA VAL A 814 28.60 -1.91 -4.69
C VAL A 814 29.67 -1.23 -3.82
N SER A 815 30.83 -1.85 -3.66
CA SER A 815 31.94 -1.31 -2.84
C SER A 815 33.30 -1.52 -3.49
N GLY A 816 34.21 -0.55 -3.33
CA GLY A 816 35.56 -0.59 -3.90
C GLY A 816 35.67 -0.13 -5.36
N GLN A 817 34.59 0.38 -5.95
CA GLN A 817 34.52 0.84 -7.33
C GLN A 817 34.75 2.36 -7.46
N THR A 818 35.23 2.78 -8.64
CA THR A 818 34.99 4.11 -9.20
C THR A 818 33.83 4.05 -10.18
N THR A 819 33.24 5.19 -10.57
CA THR A 819 32.09 5.21 -11.49
C THR A 819 32.29 6.20 -12.63
N PRO A 820 33.18 5.89 -13.60
CA PRO A 820 33.37 6.72 -14.77
C PRO A 820 32.15 6.71 -15.71
N PHE A 821 31.91 7.86 -16.33
CA PHE A 821 31.07 7.99 -17.52
C PHE A 821 31.95 8.04 -18.75
N TRP A 822 31.64 7.24 -19.76
CA TRP A 822 32.20 7.40 -21.10
C TRP A 822 31.32 8.30 -21.97
N THR A 823 30.00 8.19 -21.84
CA THR A 823 29.06 9.14 -22.44
C THR A 823 27.79 9.24 -21.61
N VAL A 824 27.26 10.45 -21.47
CA VAL A 824 26.03 10.75 -20.73
C VAL A 824 24.76 10.67 -21.60
N SER A 825 24.90 10.61 -22.93
CA SER A 825 23.80 10.41 -23.89
C SER A 825 24.34 9.79 -25.18
N THR A 826 23.62 8.82 -25.76
CA THR A 826 23.96 8.16 -27.03
C THR A 826 22.79 7.33 -27.55
N SER A 827 22.81 7.01 -28.84
CA SER A 827 21.90 6.05 -29.48
C SER A 827 22.53 4.67 -29.73
N ASP A 828 23.82 4.47 -29.40
CA ASP A 828 24.48 3.18 -29.57
C ASP A 828 23.81 2.12 -28.67
N VAL A 829 23.34 1.02 -29.28
CA VAL A 829 22.59 -0.05 -28.61
C VAL A 829 23.42 -0.83 -27.58
N ARG A 830 24.75 -0.68 -27.57
CA ARG A 830 25.61 -1.23 -26.50
C ARG A 830 25.47 -0.45 -25.19
N ALA A 831 25.05 0.81 -25.24
CA ALA A 831 24.81 1.60 -24.04
C ALA A 831 23.49 1.23 -23.39
N LEU A 832 23.46 1.18 -22.06
CA LEU A 832 22.25 0.88 -21.30
C LEU A 832 21.21 2.00 -21.50
N GLN A 833 19.95 1.61 -21.72
CA GLN A 833 18.83 2.56 -21.73
C GLN A 833 18.71 3.26 -20.37
N LYS A 834 18.45 4.56 -20.37
CA LYS A 834 18.24 5.35 -19.15
C LYS A 834 16.93 4.95 -18.46
N ALA A 835 16.93 4.88 -17.13
CA ALA A 835 15.70 4.81 -16.34
C ALA A 835 15.71 5.90 -15.24
N PRO A 836 14.55 6.50 -14.89
CA PRO A 836 13.24 6.39 -15.55
C PRO A 836 13.12 7.43 -16.68
N SER A 837 13.59 7.11 -17.89
CA SER A 837 13.40 7.98 -19.06
C SER A 837 12.37 7.39 -20.03
N TRP A 838 11.50 8.25 -20.58
CA TRP A 838 10.44 7.92 -21.55
C TRP A 838 10.94 7.88 -23.01
N ASN A 839 12.21 8.23 -23.24
CA ASN A 839 12.85 8.15 -24.55
C ASN A 839 13.86 6.99 -24.62
N ASP A 840 14.27 6.65 -25.83
CA ASP A 840 15.29 5.63 -26.11
C ASP A 840 16.73 6.14 -25.88
N ASP A 841 16.92 7.20 -25.10
CA ASP A 841 18.25 7.73 -24.79
C ASP A 841 19.02 6.75 -23.88
N ARG A 842 20.32 6.64 -24.16
CA ARG A 842 21.21 5.67 -23.54
C ARG A 842 22.44 6.37 -22.98
N PHE A 843 23.14 5.69 -22.08
CA PHE A 843 24.39 6.19 -21.53
C PHE A 843 25.35 5.04 -21.27
N ALA A 844 26.65 5.33 -21.33
CA ALA A 844 27.68 4.35 -21.06
C ALA A 844 28.47 4.80 -19.82
N ALA A 845 28.31 4.05 -18.75
CA ALA A 845 29.04 4.19 -17.50
C ALA A 845 29.27 2.80 -16.89
N ALA A 846 30.22 2.67 -15.97
CA ALA A 846 30.49 1.42 -15.27
C ALA A 846 30.99 1.64 -13.85
N TRP A 847 30.68 0.69 -12.97
CA TRP A 847 31.49 0.45 -11.79
C TRP A 847 32.81 -0.15 -12.25
N SER A 848 33.91 0.52 -11.94
CA SER A 848 35.23 0.23 -12.50
C SER A 848 36.32 0.20 -11.42
N GLY A 849 37.24 -0.76 -11.52
CA GLY A 849 38.39 -0.88 -10.62
C GLY A 849 39.31 -2.02 -11.00
N ASN A 850 40.42 -2.19 -10.27
CA ASN A 850 41.23 -3.43 -10.39
C ASN A 850 40.52 -4.61 -9.73
N GLN A 851 39.81 -4.34 -8.64
CA GLN A 851 38.87 -5.26 -8.01
C GLN A 851 37.80 -4.43 -7.28
N PHE A 852 36.55 -4.86 -7.34
CA PHE A 852 35.45 -4.30 -6.55
C PHE A 852 34.43 -5.40 -6.26
N THR A 853 33.48 -5.12 -5.37
CA THR A 853 32.48 -6.10 -4.95
C THR A 853 31.07 -5.58 -5.17
N ILE A 854 30.16 -6.47 -5.57
CA ILE A 854 28.72 -6.24 -5.58
C ILE A 854 28.12 -7.25 -4.59
N ASP A 855 27.74 -6.75 -3.42
CA ASP A 855 27.11 -7.52 -2.34
C ASP A 855 25.62 -7.66 -2.62
N VAL A 856 25.08 -8.88 -2.60
CA VAL A 856 23.69 -9.19 -2.96
C VAL A 856 23.07 -10.16 -1.96
N ALA A 857 22.01 -9.75 -1.28
CA ALA A 857 21.25 -10.61 -0.37
C ALA A 857 19.77 -10.64 -0.71
N PHE A 858 19.14 -11.79 -0.44
CA PHE A 858 17.69 -11.98 -0.55
C PHE A 858 17.12 -12.42 0.79
N SER A 859 16.10 -11.70 1.26
CA SER A 859 15.50 -11.86 2.59
C SER A 859 14.28 -12.79 2.61
N ASP A 860 13.72 -13.12 1.44
CA ASP A 860 12.54 -13.97 1.30
C ASP A 860 12.86 -15.48 1.23
N GLY A 861 14.14 -15.85 1.22
CA GLY A 861 14.58 -17.25 1.13
C GLY A 861 14.29 -17.93 -0.21
N LEU A 862 13.80 -17.21 -1.22
CA LEU A 862 13.55 -17.73 -2.55
C LEU A 862 14.79 -17.64 -3.44
N ALA A 863 14.76 -18.35 -4.57
CA ALA A 863 15.77 -18.23 -5.61
C ALA A 863 15.44 -17.08 -6.57
N HIS A 864 16.31 -16.08 -6.62
CA HIS A 864 16.20 -14.91 -7.48
C HIS A 864 17.21 -14.93 -8.60
N ARG A 865 16.85 -14.35 -9.74
CA ARG A 865 17.74 -14.23 -10.87
C ARG A 865 18.48 -12.90 -10.80
N VAL A 866 19.81 -12.95 -10.80
CA VAL A 866 20.70 -11.79 -10.81
C VAL A 866 21.49 -11.79 -12.10
N SER A 867 21.38 -10.73 -12.88
CA SER A 867 22.12 -10.54 -14.13
C SER A 867 23.05 -9.34 -14.02
N LEU A 868 24.33 -9.52 -14.36
CA LEU A 868 25.31 -8.44 -14.45
C LEU A 868 25.58 -8.11 -15.92
N TYR A 869 25.44 -6.86 -16.30
CA TYR A 869 25.79 -6.37 -17.64
C TYR A 869 27.18 -5.74 -17.63
N ALA A 870 28.08 -6.26 -18.47
CA ALA A 870 29.42 -5.71 -18.67
C ALA A 870 29.61 -5.31 -20.13
N VAL A 871 30.18 -4.12 -20.38
CA VAL A 871 30.54 -3.64 -21.72
C VAL A 871 31.94 -3.02 -21.71
N ASP A 872 32.80 -3.47 -22.61
CA ASP A 872 34.11 -2.86 -22.87
C ASP A 872 33.92 -1.71 -23.87
N TRP A 873 33.45 -0.56 -23.37
CA TRP A 873 32.96 0.54 -24.20
C TRP A 873 34.03 1.18 -25.09
N ASP A 874 35.18 1.50 -24.49
CA ASP A 874 36.30 2.26 -25.07
C ASP A 874 37.48 1.39 -25.54
N SER A 875 37.38 0.05 -25.41
CA SER A 875 38.43 -0.86 -25.87
C SER A 875 37.89 -2.23 -26.29
N SER A 876 38.77 -3.14 -26.73
CA SER A 876 38.44 -4.56 -26.95
C SER A 876 39.39 -5.49 -26.18
N ALA A 877 40.10 -4.95 -25.19
CA ALA A 877 41.20 -5.60 -24.50
C ALA A 877 40.90 -5.93 -23.02
N ARG A 878 39.75 -5.52 -22.48
CA ARG A 878 39.39 -5.87 -21.09
C ARG A 878 39.07 -7.35 -20.96
N SER A 879 39.55 -7.92 -19.87
CA SER A 879 39.24 -9.27 -19.42
C SER A 879 39.15 -9.28 -17.90
N GLU A 880 38.16 -9.96 -17.34
CA GLU A 880 37.84 -9.96 -15.92
C GLU A 880 37.28 -11.30 -15.44
N ARG A 881 37.34 -11.53 -14.12
CA ARG A 881 36.73 -12.66 -13.43
C ARG A 881 35.69 -12.16 -12.44
N ILE A 882 34.53 -12.81 -12.41
CA ILE A 882 33.45 -12.59 -11.46
C ILE A 882 33.35 -13.84 -10.58
N ASP A 883 33.82 -13.75 -9.34
CA ASP A 883 33.69 -14.80 -8.34
C ASP A 883 32.40 -14.57 -7.53
N VAL A 884 31.54 -15.58 -7.37
CA VAL A 884 30.36 -15.53 -6.49
C VAL A 884 30.73 -16.15 -5.15
N VAL A 885 30.75 -15.36 -4.09
CA VAL A 885 31.20 -15.76 -2.75
C VAL A 885 30.01 -15.88 -1.81
N ASN A 886 29.89 -17.01 -1.13
CA ASN A 886 28.96 -17.15 -0.01
C ASN A 886 29.47 -16.31 1.17
N VAL A 887 28.73 -15.29 1.59
CA VAL A 887 29.21 -14.31 2.59
C VAL A 887 29.40 -14.95 3.97
N ALA A 888 28.50 -15.86 4.37
CA ALA A 888 28.57 -16.53 5.67
C ALA A 888 29.80 -17.43 5.84
N THR A 889 30.25 -18.07 4.75
CA THR A 889 31.38 -19.02 4.78
C THR A 889 32.68 -18.46 4.21
N GLY A 890 32.61 -17.33 3.49
CA GLY A 890 33.72 -16.75 2.74
C GLY A 890 34.16 -17.60 1.53
N LYS A 891 33.46 -18.68 1.19
CA LYS A 891 33.85 -19.57 0.08
C LYS A 891 33.32 -19.07 -1.26
N VAL A 892 34.16 -19.14 -2.29
CA VAL A 892 33.72 -19.02 -3.70
C VAL A 892 32.84 -20.22 -4.04
N ILE A 893 31.61 -19.97 -4.47
CA ILE A 893 30.60 -20.98 -4.81
C ILE A 893 30.32 -21.05 -6.33
N ASP A 894 30.69 -20.02 -7.10
CA ASP A 894 30.77 -20.05 -8.57
C ASP A 894 31.81 -19.03 -9.08
N SER A 895 32.33 -19.18 -10.29
CA SER A 895 33.28 -18.23 -10.90
C SER A 895 33.14 -18.20 -12.42
N ARG A 896 33.12 -17.00 -13.02
CA ARG A 896 33.03 -16.79 -14.47
C ARG A 896 34.10 -15.82 -14.96
N THR A 897 34.72 -16.14 -16.10
CA THR A 897 35.67 -15.25 -16.78
C THR A 897 34.99 -14.61 -17.98
N LEU A 898 35.10 -13.29 -18.11
CA LEU A 898 34.59 -12.51 -19.25
C LEU A 898 35.76 -11.94 -20.06
N SER A 899 35.69 -12.13 -21.37
CA SER A 899 36.57 -11.54 -22.38
C SER A 899 35.76 -11.25 -23.65
N SER A 900 36.24 -10.36 -24.51
CA SER A 900 35.59 -10.03 -25.80
C SER A 900 34.17 -9.44 -25.66
N PHE A 901 33.88 -8.75 -24.54
CA PHE A 901 32.57 -8.14 -24.26
C PHE A 901 32.45 -6.68 -24.75
N HIS A 902 33.13 -6.34 -25.85
CA HIS A 902 33.05 -5.01 -26.49
C HIS A 902 31.64 -4.63 -26.95
N ASN A 903 30.82 -5.62 -27.31
CA ASN A 903 29.42 -5.43 -27.71
C ASN A 903 28.44 -5.49 -26.53
N GLY A 904 28.95 -5.68 -25.31
CA GLY A 904 28.17 -5.88 -24.11
C GLY A 904 27.64 -7.29 -23.94
N VAL A 905 27.57 -7.77 -22.71
CA VAL A 905 27.07 -9.11 -22.37
C VAL A 905 26.44 -9.12 -20.98
N TYR A 906 25.34 -9.85 -20.83
CA TYR A 906 24.80 -10.24 -19.52
C TYR A 906 25.39 -11.57 -19.07
N THR A 907 25.67 -11.69 -17.78
CA THR A 907 25.97 -12.94 -17.09
C THR A 907 24.96 -13.14 -15.97
N THR A 908 24.34 -14.32 -15.88
CA THR A 908 23.17 -14.50 -15.02
C THR A 908 23.31 -15.69 -14.09
N TRP A 909 22.87 -15.53 -12.84
CA TRP A 909 22.80 -16.59 -11.82
C TRP A 909 21.42 -16.63 -11.16
N ASN A 910 20.98 -17.82 -10.76
CA ASN A 910 19.91 -18.00 -9.78
C ASN A 910 20.55 -18.10 -8.39
N ILE A 911 20.22 -17.19 -7.49
CA ILE A 911 20.83 -17.03 -6.17
C ILE A 911 19.76 -17.13 -5.09
N THR A 912 20.09 -17.83 -4.00
CA THR A 912 19.32 -17.82 -2.75
C THR A 912 20.25 -17.40 -1.62
N GLY A 913 19.76 -16.60 -0.68
CA GLY A 913 20.54 -16.14 0.47
C GLY A 913 21.46 -14.97 0.15
N HIS A 914 22.66 -14.95 0.77
CA HIS A 914 23.55 -13.80 0.76
C HIS A 914 24.88 -14.11 0.09
N VAL A 915 25.09 -13.54 -1.10
CA VAL A 915 26.31 -13.69 -1.88
C VAL A 915 27.01 -12.37 -2.13
N LYS A 916 28.28 -12.44 -2.46
CA LYS A 916 29.07 -11.30 -2.92
C LYS A 916 29.73 -11.63 -4.24
N PHE A 917 29.43 -10.85 -5.27
CA PHE A 917 30.19 -10.88 -6.51
C PHE A 917 31.49 -10.13 -6.31
N VAL A 918 32.62 -10.79 -6.48
CA VAL A 918 33.96 -10.18 -6.47
C VAL A 918 34.43 -10.08 -7.91
N VAL A 919 34.42 -8.85 -8.45
CA VAL A 919 34.79 -8.58 -9.84
C VAL A 919 36.26 -8.18 -9.87
N THR A 920 37.10 -8.97 -10.54
CA THR A 920 38.56 -8.84 -10.55
C THR A 920 39.09 -8.70 -11.96
N LYS A 921 39.92 -7.69 -12.20
CA LYS A 921 40.61 -7.46 -13.46
C LYS A 921 41.60 -8.58 -13.75
N LEU A 922 41.58 -9.12 -14.97
CA LEU A 922 42.59 -10.05 -15.50
C LEU A 922 43.47 -9.41 -16.58
N GLY A 923 42.93 -8.49 -17.37
CA GLY A 923 43.65 -7.82 -18.46
C GLY A 923 42.98 -6.51 -18.90
N GLY A 924 43.70 -5.67 -19.65
CA GLY A 924 43.21 -4.37 -20.13
C GLY A 924 43.30 -3.24 -19.09
N ALA A 925 42.42 -2.24 -19.19
CA ALA A 925 42.49 -1.02 -18.37
C ALA A 925 41.92 -1.22 -16.95
N SER A 926 40.76 -1.87 -16.81
CA SER A 926 40.04 -2.10 -15.54
C SER A 926 39.07 -3.27 -15.69
N ALA A 927 38.55 -3.79 -14.58
CA ALA A 927 37.30 -4.56 -14.59
C ALA A 927 36.10 -3.59 -14.58
N VAL A 928 34.99 -3.94 -15.24
CA VAL A 928 33.84 -3.07 -15.45
C VAL A 928 32.50 -3.83 -15.40
N VAL A 929 31.56 -3.34 -14.59
CA VAL A 929 30.14 -3.74 -14.66
C VAL A 929 29.30 -2.48 -14.82
N SER A 930 28.48 -2.45 -15.86
CA SER A 930 27.65 -1.29 -16.23
C SER A 930 26.25 -1.33 -15.62
N GLY A 931 25.76 -2.51 -15.23
CA GLY A 931 24.51 -2.62 -14.48
C GLY A 931 24.31 -3.99 -13.85
N LEU A 932 23.42 -4.02 -12.86
CA LEU A 932 22.90 -5.21 -12.20
C LEU A 932 21.38 -5.23 -12.35
N PHE A 933 20.81 -6.40 -12.61
CA PHE A 933 19.39 -6.60 -12.83
C PHE A 933 18.88 -7.77 -11.99
N LEU A 934 17.71 -7.59 -11.40
CA LEU A 934 17.02 -8.54 -10.53
C LEU A 934 15.70 -8.94 -11.18
N ASP A 935 15.49 -10.23 -11.29
CA ASP A 935 14.33 -10.84 -11.90
C ASP A 935 13.87 -12.04 -11.08
N GLY A 936 12.60 -12.41 -11.20
CA GLY A 936 12.12 -13.68 -10.67
C GLY A 936 12.67 -14.85 -11.48
N THR A 937 12.72 -16.04 -10.89
CA THR A 937 12.99 -17.24 -11.68
C THR A 937 11.74 -17.54 -12.53
N PRO A 938 11.84 -17.63 -13.88
CA PRO A 938 10.69 -17.93 -14.72
C PRO A 938 10.03 -19.25 -14.34
N SER A 939 8.71 -19.25 -14.28
CA SER A 939 7.92 -20.43 -13.95
C SER A 939 6.72 -20.55 -14.87
N ALA A 940 6.30 -21.78 -15.15
CA ALA A 940 5.09 -22.09 -15.88
C ALA A 940 4.45 -23.37 -15.31
N ALA A 941 3.15 -23.31 -15.05
CA ALA A 941 2.36 -24.46 -14.63
C ALA A 941 1.09 -24.55 -15.47
N PHE A 942 0.88 -25.68 -16.13
CA PHE A 942 -0.32 -25.90 -16.94
C PHE A 942 -1.57 -26.02 -16.05
N VAL A 943 -2.61 -25.26 -16.40
CA VAL A 943 -3.87 -25.20 -15.65
C VAL A 943 -4.91 -26.12 -16.29
N GLY A 944 -5.03 -26.09 -17.62
CA GLY A 944 -6.01 -26.91 -18.31
C GLY A 944 -6.26 -26.51 -19.76
N LYS A 945 -7.11 -27.31 -20.41
CA LYS A 945 -7.57 -27.14 -21.79
C LYS A 945 -9.09 -26.96 -21.80
N ASP A 946 -9.58 -25.96 -22.54
CA ASP A 946 -11.00 -25.73 -22.76
C ASP A 946 -11.34 -25.76 -24.25
N THR A 947 -12.27 -26.65 -24.63
CA THR A 947 -12.77 -26.80 -26.00
C THR A 947 -14.25 -26.42 -26.13
N THR A 948 -14.87 -25.94 -25.05
CA THR A 948 -16.31 -25.66 -24.96
C THR A 948 -16.62 -24.20 -25.24
N THR A 949 -15.76 -23.27 -24.83
CA THR A 949 -15.95 -21.83 -25.06
C THR A 949 -15.81 -21.41 -26.53
N GLN A 950 -15.08 -22.19 -27.32
CA GLN A 950 -14.79 -21.91 -28.73
C GLN A 950 -14.27 -20.47 -28.93
N GLY A 951 -14.65 -19.75 -29.97
CA GLY A 951 -14.20 -18.37 -30.19
C GLY A 951 -14.87 -17.30 -29.29
N THR A 952 -15.73 -17.70 -28.35
CA THR A 952 -16.58 -16.79 -27.55
C THR A 952 -15.86 -16.34 -26.27
N TRP A 953 -14.74 -15.65 -26.45
CA TRP A 953 -13.82 -15.29 -25.36
C TRP A 953 -14.35 -14.21 -24.42
N ARG A 954 -15.14 -13.24 -24.91
CA ARG A 954 -15.59 -12.08 -24.13
C ARG A 954 -16.39 -12.53 -22.91
N GLY A 955 -15.95 -12.11 -21.71
CA GLY A 955 -16.55 -12.50 -20.43
C GLY A 955 -16.08 -13.84 -19.85
N VAL A 956 -15.20 -14.58 -20.55
CA VAL A 956 -14.63 -15.87 -20.10
C VAL A 956 -13.11 -15.83 -20.03
N TYR A 957 -12.46 -15.28 -21.07
CA TYR A 957 -11.01 -15.12 -21.18
C TYR A 957 -10.65 -13.68 -21.49
N GLY A 958 -9.46 -13.23 -21.09
CA GLY A 958 -8.96 -11.93 -21.52
C GLY A 958 -9.58 -10.77 -20.77
N SER A 959 -10.04 -11.02 -19.54
CA SER A 959 -10.64 -10.02 -18.66
C SER A 959 -9.69 -8.87 -18.33
N GLN A 960 -8.38 -9.13 -18.35
CA GLN A 960 -7.33 -8.15 -18.08
C GLN A 960 -6.65 -7.67 -19.38
N GLY A 961 -6.73 -8.46 -20.46
CA GLY A 961 -6.25 -8.05 -21.77
C GLY A 961 -6.19 -9.17 -22.80
N TYR A 962 -5.86 -8.83 -24.04
CA TYR A 962 -5.81 -9.77 -25.16
C TYR A 962 -4.88 -9.29 -26.28
N ASN A 963 -4.44 -10.22 -27.14
CA ASN A 963 -3.88 -9.93 -28.46
C ASN A 963 -4.47 -10.91 -29.46
N ILE A 964 -5.22 -10.40 -30.43
CA ILE A 964 -5.98 -11.20 -31.38
C ILE A 964 -5.48 -10.92 -32.79
N ALA A 965 -5.21 -12.00 -33.54
CA ALA A 965 -4.75 -11.91 -34.92
C ALA A 965 -5.70 -11.05 -35.76
N ASN A 966 -5.18 -9.97 -36.34
CA ASN A 966 -5.91 -9.01 -37.18
C ASN A 966 -7.13 -8.33 -36.50
N SER A 967 -7.20 -8.31 -35.16
CA SER A 967 -8.25 -7.58 -34.41
C SER A 967 -7.72 -6.55 -33.41
N GLY A 968 -6.40 -6.41 -33.30
CA GLY A 968 -5.75 -5.55 -32.32
C GLY A 968 -5.44 -6.24 -30.99
N PHE A 969 -4.88 -5.47 -30.07
CA PHE A 969 -4.46 -5.91 -28.76
C PHE A 969 -4.81 -4.87 -27.70
N ASN A 970 -4.98 -5.33 -26.47
CA ASN A 970 -5.05 -4.53 -25.25
C ASN A 970 -4.26 -5.27 -24.18
N TYR A 971 -3.05 -4.82 -23.86
CA TYR A 971 -2.21 -5.48 -22.87
C TYR A 971 -2.47 -4.89 -21.48
N PRO A 972 -2.57 -5.71 -20.42
CA PRO A 972 -2.66 -5.20 -19.07
C PRO A 972 -1.36 -4.51 -18.66
N ALA A 973 -1.44 -3.62 -17.66
CA ALA A 973 -0.29 -2.85 -17.19
C ALA A 973 0.88 -3.72 -16.71
N TYR A 974 0.63 -4.96 -16.29
CA TYR A 974 1.65 -5.90 -15.84
C TYR A 974 2.38 -6.63 -17.00
N VAL A 975 2.00 -6.38 -18.26
CA VAL A 975 2.68 -6.93 -19.45
C VAL A 975 3.51 -5.83 -20.09
N ASN A 976 4.83 -5.97 -20.02
CA ASN A 976 5.75 -5.01 -20.57
C ASN A 976 5.80 -5.08 -22.11
N SER A 977 5.94 -6.30 -22.64
CA SER A 977 6.04 -6.48 -24.09
C SER A 977 5.61 -7.88 -24.52
N VAL A 978 4.99 -7.95 -25.70
CA VAL A 978 4.72 -9.19 -26.42
C VAL A 978 5.30 -9.04 -27.82
N THR A 979 6.30 -9.85 -28.15
CA THR A 979 6.89 -9.89 -29.50
C THR A 979 6.70 -11.27 -30.11
N MET A 980 6.51 -11.34 -31.43
CA MET A 980 6.24 -12.60 -32.13
C MET A 980 7.18 -12.75 -33.32
N SER A 981 7.76 -13.93 -33.46
CA SER A 981 8.68 -14.29 -34.56
C SER A 981 8.31 -15.65 -35.18
N GLY A 982 8.67 -15.83 -36.46
CA GLY A 982 8.40 -17.06 -37.21
C GLY A 982 6.97 -17.22 -37.74
N GLN A 983 6.14 -16.20 -37.60
CA GLN A 983 4.74 -16.17 -38.04
C GLN A 983 4.52 -15.46 -39.38
N THR A 984 3.53 -15.94 -40.12
CA THR A 984 2.81 -15.21 -41.17
C THR A 984 1.37 -15.02 -40.73
N LEU A 985 0.80 -13.83 -40.95
CA LEU A 985 -0.61 -13.58 -40.67
C LEU A 985 -1.47 -14.10 -41.83
N ARG A 986 -2.45 -14.96 -41.54
CA ARG A 986 -3.52 -15.27 -42.49
C ARG A 986 -4.70 -14.34 -42.26
N ASN A 987 -5.00 -13.52 -43.27
CA ASN A 987 -6.08 -12.55 -43.24
C ASN A 987 -7.34 -13.10 -43.91
N GLY A 988 -8.37 -13.40 -43.13
CA GLY A 988 -9.69 -13.80 -43.61
C GLY A 988 -10.76 -12.80 -43.18
N TYR A 989 -11.01 -11.76 -43.99
CA TYR A 989 -12.14 -10.84 -43.81
C TYR A 989 -13.45 -11.47 -44.25
N TRP A 990 -14.01 -12.38 -43.44
CA TRP A 990 -15.39 -12.83 -43.63
C TRP A 990 -16.06 -12.91 -42.27
N THR A 991 -17.23 -12.28 -42.18
CA THR A 991 -18.12 -12.40 -41.04
C THR A 991 -18.75 -13.79 -41.08
N SER A 992 -18.81 -14.47 -39.94
CA SER A 992 -19.37 -15.82 -39.81
C SER A 992 -20.27 -15.89 -38.60
N THR A 993 -21.35 -16.66 -38.69
CA THR A 993 -22.21 -17.02 -37.55
C THR A 993 -21.69 -18.23 -36.76
N ASP A 994 -20.63 -18.88 -37.24
CA ASP A 994 -19.94 -19.99 -36.55
C ASP A 994 -19.30 -19.50 -35.24
N MET A 995 -19.45 -20.27 -34.17
CA MET A 995 -18.91 -19.96 -32.85
C MET A 995 -17.41 -20.28 -32.71
N VAL A 996 -16.80 -21.02 -33.66
CA VAL A 996 -15.38 -21.41 -33.61
C VAL A 996 -14.40 -20.24 -33.81
N PRO A 997 -14.56 -19.33 -34.80
CA PRO A 997 -13.67 -18.17 -34.92
C PRO A 997 -13.84 -17.17 -33.78
N LEU A 998 -12.75 -16.51 -33.38
CA LEU A 998 -12.73 -15.54 -32.28
C LEU A 998 -13.67 -14.35 -32.56
N LEU A 999 -14.40 -13.90 -31.54
CA LEU A 999 -15.08 -12.61 -31.56
C LEU A 999 -14.08 -11.47 -31.78
N LYS A 1000 -14.49 -10.43 -32.53
CA LYS A 1000 -13.71 -9.20 -32.69
C LYS A 1000 -13.52 -8.49 -31.35
N ALA A 1001 -12.40 -7.79 -31.23
CA ALA A 1001 -12.08 -6.92 -30.10
C ALA A 1001 -13.11 -5.78 -29.91
N ASN A 1002 -13.73 -5.29 -30.99
CA ASN A 1002 -14.70 -4.20 -30.92
C ASN A 1002 -16.00 -4.66 -30.21
N PRO A 1003 -16.39 -4.05 -29.07
CA PRO A 1003 -17.56 -4.46 -28.29
C PRO A 1003 -18.90 -4.06 -28.91
N LEU A 1004 -18.92 -3.19 -29.94
CA LEU A 1004 -20.15 -2.65 -30.53
C LEU A 1004 -20.82 -3.59 -31.54
N VAL A 1005 -20.19 -4.72 -31.89
CA VAL A 1005 -20.71 -5.71 -32.86
C VAL A 1005 -20.25 -7.13 -32.51
N ASP A 1006 -21.16 -8.11 -32.60
CA ASP A 1006 -20.91 -9.57 -32.40
C ASP A 1006 -20.31 -10.25 -33.64
N ASP A 1007 -19.42 -9.55 -34.32
CA ASP A 1007 -18.77 -10.07 -35.52
C ASP A 1007 -17.51 -10.88 -35.16
N ARG A 1008 -17.17 -11.88 -35.97
CA ARG A 1008 -16.11 -12.87 -35.70
C ARG A 1008 -15.03 -12.84 -36.79
N LEU A 1009 -13.79 -13.11 -36.39
CA LEU A 1009 -12.61 -13.07 -37.26
C LEU A 1009 -12.04 -14.47 -37.50
N ASN A 1010 -12.01 -14.86 -38.78
CA ASN A 1010 -11.24 -16.00 -39.24
C ASN A 1010 -9.79 -15.56 -39.53
N SER A 1011 -9.05 -15.23 -38.48
CA SER A 1011 -7.65 -14.80 -38.57
C SER A 1011 -6.78 -15.58 -37.59
N TYR A 1012 -5.56 -15.90 -38.02
CA TYR A 1012 -4.57 -16.60 -37.21
C TYR A 1012 -3.16 -16.38 -37.75
N TRP A 1013 -2.19 -16.50 -36.85
CA TRP A 1013 -0.78 -16.57 -37.16
C TRP A 1013 -0.40 -18.02 -37.45
N TYR A 1014 0.41 -18.25 -38.49
CA TYR A 1014 0.88 -19.59 -38.85
C TYR A 1014 2.35 -19.61 -39.25
N GLY A 1015 3.02 -20.75 -39.04
CA GLY A 1015 4.44 -20.92 -39.37
C GLY A 1015 4.93 -22.35 -39.13
N ALA A 1016 6.14 -22.68 -39.60
CA ALA A 1016 6.76 -23.96 -39.25
C ALA A 1016 7.10 -24.03 -37.75
N GLN A 1017 7.53 -22.90 -37.20
CA GLN A 1017 7.69 -22.66 -35.77
C GLN A 1017 7.35 -21.19 -35.50
N ILE A 1018 6.49 -20.93 -34.53
CA ILE A 1018 6.15 -19.58 -34.06
C ILE A 1018 6.70 -19.43 -32.66
N THR A 1019 7.32 -18.29 -32.33
CA THR A 1019 7.73 -17.97 -30.98
C THR A 1019 7.10 -16.66 -30.55
N ILE A 1020 6.37 -16.69 -29.44
CA ILE A 1020 5.82 -15.51 -28.78
C ILE A 1020 6.65 -15.27 -27.53
N ASP A 1021 7.31 -14.13 -27.46
CA ASP A 1021 8.12 -13.70 -26.33
C ASP A 1021 7.28 -12.76 -25.46
N VAL A 1022 7.04 -13.13 -24.20
CA VAL A 1022 6.17 -12.42 -23.26
C VAL A 1022 6.97 -12.01 -22.03
N ALA A 1023 7.12 -10.71 -21.84
CA ALA A 1023 7.76 -10.14 -20.67
C ALA A 1023 6.74 -9.43 -19.78
N PHE A 1024 6.72 -9.81 -18.49
CA PHE A 1024 5.91 -9.17 -17.46
C PHE A 1024 6.72 -8.08 -16.76
N THR A 1025 6.04 -7.07 -16.22
CA THR A 1025 6.66 -6.00 -15.42
C THR A 1025 6.84 -6.40 -13.96
N ASP A 1026 6.31 -7.55 -13.54
CA ASP A 1026 6.39 -8.08 -12.18
C ASP A 1026 6.75 -9.57 -12.18
N ASN A 1027 6.88 -10.14 -10.98
CA ASN A 1027 7.15 -11.57 -10.77
C ASN A 1027 5.94 -12.33 -10.21
N LEU A 1028 4.73 -11.76 -10.28
CA LEU A 1028 3.53 -12.44 -9.83
C LEU A 1028 3.16 -13.55 -10.82
N MET A 1029 2.39 -14.53 -10.32
CA MET A 1029 1.81 -15.56 -11.18
C MET A 1029 0.62 -14.98 -11.94
N HIS A 1030 0.70 -14.96 -13.27
CA HIS A 1030 -0.34 -14.49 -14.16
C HIS A 1030 -0.96 -15.64 -14.93
N LYS A 1031 -2.28 -15.59 -15.10
CA LYS A 1031 -2.97 -16.54 -15.96
C LYS A 1031 -2.85 -16.10 -17.42
N LEU A 1032 -2.21 -16.92 -18.24
CA LEU A 1032 -2.04 -16.71 -19.68
C LEU A 1032 -2.71 -17.85 -20.45
N SER A 1033 -3.69 -17.49 -21.26
CA SER A 1033 -4.39 -18.43 -22.14
C SER A 1033 -4.05 -18.15 -23.60
N ILE A 1034 -3.82 -19.20 -24.38
CA ILE A 1034 -3.70 -19.12 -25.84
C ILE A 1034 -4.94 -19.75 -26.47
N TYR A 1035 -5.34 -19.26 -27.64
CA TYR A 1035 -6.36 -19.89 -28.47
C TYR A 1035 -5.80 -20.33 -29.80
N ALA A 1036 -6.04 -21.58 -30.18
CA ALA A 1036 -5.70 -22.13 -31.48
C ALA A 1036 -6.91 -22.91 -32.05
N TYR A 1037 -7.16 -22.79 -33.35
CA TYR A 1037 -8.17 -23.59 -34.05
C TYR A 1037 -7.69 -24.02 -35.45
N ASP A 1038 -7.88 -25.30 -35.80
CA ASP A 1038 -7.48 -25.86 -37.11
C ASP A 1038 -8.60 -25.68 -38.14
N ARG A 1039 -8.67 -24.47 -38.70
CA ARG A 1039 -9.67 -24.11 -39.72
C ARG A 1039 -9.63 -24.99 -40.96
N ASP A 1040 -8.42 -25.38 -41.38
CA ASP A 1040 -8.23 -26.01 -42.70
C ASP A 1040 -8.64 -27.50 -42.68
N GLY A 1041 -9.06 -28.03 -41.51
CA GLY A 1041 -9.42 -29.43 -41.34
C GLY A 1041 -8.25 -30.37 -41.63
N SER A 1042 -7.02 -29.86 -41.57
CA SER A 1042 -5.82 -30.53 -42.08
C SER A 1042 -5.21 -31.52 -41.09
N ALA A 1043 -5.91 -31.79 -39.98
CA ALA A 1043 -5.46 -32.64 -38.87
C ALA A 1043 -4.13 -32.14 -38.27
N ARG A 1044 -4.03 -30.83 -38.02
CA ARG A 1044 -2.83 -30.24 -37.42
C ARG A 1044 -2.57 -30.83 -36.05
N THR A 1045 -1.29 -31.04 -35.77
CA THR A 1045 -0.78 -31.35 -34.44
C THR A 1045 0.44 -30.48 -34.19
N GLU A 1046 0.48 -29.79 -33.06
CA GLU A 1046 1.56 -28.89 -32.67
C GLU A 1046 1.96 -29.08 -31.21
N ARG A 1047 3.23 -28.83 -30.91
CA ARG A 1047 3.76 -28.75 -29.55
C ARG A 1047 3.88 -27.30 -29.15
N ILE A 1048 3.45 -26.99 -27.93
CA ILE A 1048 3.52 -25.66 -27.34
C ILE A 1048 4.44 -25.76 -26.12
N ASP A 1049 5.66 -25.25 -26.26
CA ASP A 1049 6.68 -25.24 -25.22
C ASP A 1049 6.69 -23.86 -24.55
N VAL A 1050 6.57 -23.78 -23.22
CA VAL A 1050 6.85 -22.58 -22.43
C VAL A 1050 8.30 -22.66 -21.95
N ILE A 1051 9.12 -21.67 -22.26
CA ILE A 1051 10.57 -21.74 -22.18
C ILE A 1051 11.13 -20.55 -21.41
N ASP A 1052 12.12 -20.83 -20.56
CA ASP A 1052 13.00 -19.80 -20.00
C ASP A 1052 13.90 -19.26 -21.13
N PRO A 1053 13.74 -17.99 -21.56
CA PRO A 1053 14.44 -17.43 -22.70
C PRO A 1053 15.96 -17.34 -22.51
N ASN A 1054 16.44 -17.35 -21.26
CA ASN A 1054 17.84 -17.15 -20.92
C ASN A 1054 18.60 -18.48 -20.83
N SER A 1055 18.00 -19.49 -20.18
CA SER A 1055 18.62 -20.82 -20.07
C SER A 1055 18.27 -21.76 -21.23
N GLY A 1056 17.19 -21.46 -21.97
CA GLY A 1056 16.63 -22.33 -22.99
C GLY A 1056 15.87 -23.54 -22.44
N ALA A 1057 15.72 -23.65 -21.11
CA ALA A 1057 14.99 -24.74 -20.47
C ALA A 1057 13.50 -24.68 -20.79
N VAL A 1058 12.90 -25.83 -21.10
CA VAL A 1058 11.44 -25.97 -21.22
C VAL A 1058 10.85 -26.08 -19.81
N LEU A 1059 10.03 -25.10 -19.45
CA LEU A 1059 9.35 -25.00 -18.15
C LEU A 1059 8.08 -25.86 -18.12
N ASP A 1060 7.34 -25.87 -19.23
CA ASP A 1060 6.19 -26.77 -19.44
C ASP A 1060 6.02 -27.02 -20.96
N SER A 1061 5.41 -28.14 -21.34
CA SER A 1061 5.16 -28.50 -22.74
C SER A 1061 3.84 -29.22 -22.92
N GLN A 1062 3.01 -28.75 -23.85
CA GLN A 1062 1.73 -29.38 -24.18
C GLN A 1062 1.67 -29.73 -25.67
N THR A 1063 1.00 -30.84 -25.99
CA THR A 1063 0.71 -31.21 -27.39
C THR A 1063 -0.76 -30.96 -27.68
N LEU A 1064 -1.04 -30.20 -28.74
CA LEU A 1064 -2.37 -29.91 -29.21
C LEU A 1064 -2.65 -30.62 -30.54
N SER A 1065 -3.64 -31.51 -30.54
CA SER A 1065 -4.15 -32.22 -31.71
C SER A 1065 -5.68 -32.09 -31.80
N SER A 1066 -6.23 -32.32 -32.99
CA SER A 1066 -7.69 -32.38 -33.25
C SER A 1066 -8.46 -31.15 -32.74
N PHE A 1067 -7.95 -29.96 -33.04
CA PHE A 1067 -8.48 -28.68 -32.56
C PHE A 1067 -9.31 -27.96 -33.64
N GLN A 1068 -10.05 -28.70 -34.47
CA GLN A 1068 -10.92 -28.12 -35.51
C GLN A 1068 -12.06 -27.25 -34.92
N ASN A 1069 -12.50 -27.56 -33.70
CA ASN A 1069 -13.51 -26.78 -32.96
C ASN A 1069 -12.90 -25.68 -32.09
N GLY A 1070 -11.58 -25.47 -32.17
CA GLY A 1070 -10.84 -24.55 -31.32
C GLY A 1070 -10.55 -25.09 -29.92
N ALA A 1071 -9.47 -24.57 -29.33
CA ALA A 1071 -9.08 -24.89 -27.97
C ALA A 1071 -8.33 -23.73 -27.32
N TYR A 1072 -8.67 -23.46 -26.06
CA TYR A 1072 -7.83 -22.71 -25.15
C TYR A 1072 -6.89 -23.65 -24.41
N LEU A 1073 -5.65 -23.21 -24.22
CA LEU A 1073 -4.70 -23.80 -23.29
C LEU A 1073 -4.24 -22.70 -22.33
N THR A 1074 -4.30 -22.99 -21.04
CA THR A 1074 -4.04 -22.00 -19.99
C THR A 1074 -2.87 -22.44 -19.12
N TRP A 1075 -1.96 -21.51 -18.83
CA TRP A 1075 -0.90 -21.66 -17.84
C TRP A 1075 -0.98 -20.55 -16.81
N ASN A 1076 -0.52 -20.85 -15.59
CA ASN A 1076 -0.05 -19.83 -14.67
C ASN A 1076 1.45 -19.62 -14.95
N VAL A 1077 1.85 -18.41 -15.29
CA VAL A 1077 3.23 -18.06 -15.67
C VAL A 1077 3.74 -16.88 -14.84
N SER A 1078 5.03 -16.86 -14.52
CA SER A 1078 5.70 -15.73 -13.87
C SER A 1078 7.06 -15.48 -14.50
N GLY A 1079 7.51 -14.22 -14.49
CA GLY A 1079 8.78 -13.81 -15.09
C GLY A 1079 8.81 -13.91 -16.62
N HIS A 1080 9.94 -13.56 -17.23
CA HIS A 1080 10.10 -13.54 -18.68
C HIS A 1080 10.06 -14.94 -19.29
N VAL A 1081 9.11 -15.20 -20.21
CA VAL A 1081 8.90 -16.51 -20.84
C VAL A 1081 8.74 -16.42 -22.37
N LYS A 1082 9.21 -17.46 -23.08
CA LYS A 1082 8.94 -17.67 -24.51
C LYS A 1082 7.97 -18.83 -24.70
N ILE A 1083 6.92 -18.62 -25.48
CA ILE A 1083 5.98 -19.66 -25.91
C ILE A 1083 6.31 -20.04 -27.34
N ARG A 1084 6.76 -21.27 -27.54
CA ARG A 1084 7.16 -21.79 -28.85
C ARG A 1084 6.15 -22.82 -29.34
N PHE A 1085 5.56 -22.54 -30.49
CA PHE A 1085 4.67 -23.42 -31.21
C PHE A 1085 5.49 -24.14 -32.28
N THR A 1086 5.62 -25.45 -32.18
CA THR A 1086 6.35 -26.29 -33.13
C THR A 1086 5.39 -27.24 -33.81
N LYS A 1087 5.36 -27.20 -35.15
CA LYS A 1087 4.59 -28.15 -35.95
C LYS A 1087 5.07 -29.59 -35.70
N ILE A 1088 4.16 -30.51 -35.36
CA ILE A 1088 4.39 -31.96 -35.34
C ILE A 1088 3.83 -32.61 -36.61
N ALA A 1089 2.57 -32.32 -36.96
CA ALA A 1089 1.88 -32.88 -38.12
C ALA A 1089 0.92 -31.85 -38.75
N GLY A 1090 0.54 -32.06 -40.02
CA GLY A 1090 -0.28 -31.11 -40.80
C GLY A 1090 0.56 -30.15 -41.66
N SER A 1091 0.02 -28.96 -41.99
CA SER A 1091 0.70 -28.00 -42.87
C SER A 1091 1.64 -27.05 -42.12
N ASN A 1092 1.22 -26.47 -41.01
CA ASN A 1092 1.95 -25.54 -40.15
C ASN A 1092 1.42 -25.56 -38.72
N ALA A 1093 2.15 -24.95 -37.78
CA ALA A 1093 1.62 -24.57 -36.47
C ALA A 1093 0.78 -23.29 -36.60
N SER A 1094 -0.22 -23.11 -35.73
CA SER A 1094 -1.13 -21.97 -35.77
C SER A 1094 -1.69 -21.54 -34.42
N VAL A 1095 -1.76 -20.23 -34.21
CA VAL A 1095 -2.34 -19.60 -33.03
C VAL A 1095 -3.15 -18.38 -33.45
N SER A 1096 -4.30 -18.17 -32.81
CA SER A 1096 -5.28 -17.14 -33.16
C SER A 1096 -5.34 -15.97 -32.17
N GLY A 1097 -4.99 -16.21 -30.90
CA GLY A 1097 -5.01 -15.16 -29.89
C GLY A 1097 -4.32 -15.54 -28.59
N LEU A 1098 -3.97 -14.51 -27.82
CA LEU A 1098 -3.49 -14.57 -26.45
C LEU A 1098 -4.44 -13.79 -25.55
N PHE A 1099 -4.67 -14.29 -24.34
CA PHE A 1099 -5.63 -13.74 -23.40
C PHE A 1099 -5.04 -13.74 -21.99
N PHE A 1100 -5.17 -12.59 -21.32
CA PHE A 1100 -4.66 -12.33 -19.99
C PHE A 1100 -5.84 -12.20 -19.01
N GLY A 1101 -5.79 -12.95 -17.92
CA GLY A 1101 -6.86 -13.02 -16.92
C GLY A 1101 -7.91 -14.07 -17.24
#